data_AF-A0AAP0WVE5-F1
#
_entry.id   AF-A0AAP0WVE5-F1
#
_cell.length_a   1.000
_cell.length_b   1.000
_cell.length_c   1.000
_cell.angle_alpha   90.00
_cell.angle_beta   90.00
_cell.angle_gamma   90.00
#
_symmetry.space_group_name_H-M   'P 1'
#
loop_
_entity.id
_entity.type
_entity.pdbx_description
1 polymer ?
#
loop_
_entity_poly.entity_id
_entity_poly.type
_entity_poly.pdbx_seq_one_letter_code
_entity_poly.pdbx_strand_id
1 'polypeptide(L)'
;MNSLQSLPPISDLSPSVRSFVDDKLHAKDDLPGAARLVSELQNQCLHLDQSLVDLNRRLESSLLDYASHSDKIDGLFGNINARLSDLRSSARVSSPSLDGGEGKDLGRAEQILGEELPALAKEVARVETVRAYAETALKLDSLVGDIEDAVSLAMNINFRKNPSAQNSEEMRLLAIKSLTSIEDVLTSVTKIRPQWTRLVSAVDHRVDRALAILRPQAIADHRALLASLGWPPPLSTLNSSYPDTRKANEAPNPLFTMQGDLKHQYCANFLALCSLQQLQRRRKSRQLEGYNHEVSLYQPLWVIEELVNPLSIASQRHFSMWIDKPELIFALVYKITRDYVDSMDELLQPLVDKAMLVGYSCREEWISAMVTSLSMYLTKEIFPMYVSQLDEESDTGIRSQARISWLHLVDLMIAFDKQVRSLLAHSGILLSLQEDGNLQKISSLSVFCDRPDWLDLWADVELGDTLDKLKPEMEDARSWITKVQGAVLSGPEDFKSPVISSVFLRCLSSVVERCRSLPSISLRSRFVRLAVAPIIRKFLDCLLLRCQEAEGLTALTDDDALVKVTTSINAARYFESVLKEWCEDSFFLDMVQGDQLGVPVSENSSSGGAIEGPGGGIFDEEIGKIEEFRTEWVEKISIVVLRGFDARCRDYMKNRKQWQEKGEEGWTVSKSFVGALDYLQGKISVLEGSLNGTDFVGVWRSLATGVDRLLFNSILMTNVKFYDGGVERFGSDLEILFGVFGAWCLRPEGFFPKASEGLKLLKMGKKHLQDSLMGGEKWLKEHGIRHLSVAEAEKIAKSRVFMS
;
A
#
# COMPACT_ATOMS: atom_id res chain seq x y z
N MET A 1 -0.79 -91.17 -5.45
CA MET A 1 -2.09 -90.60 -5.86
C MET A 1 -2.52 -89.61 -4.79
N ASN A 2 -2.38 -88.31 -5.07
CA ASN A 2 -3.14 -87.19 -4.52
C ASN A 2 -3.12 -86.13 -5.63
N SER A 3 -4.29 -85.74 -6.09
CA SER A 3 -4.52 -84.96 -7.31
C SER A 3 -3.85 -83.57 -7.23
N LEU A 4 -2.90 -83.30 -8.13
CA LEU A 4 -2.46 -81.95 -8.45
C LEU A 4 -3.68 -81.17 -8.97
N GLN A 5 -4.26 -80.30 -8.16
CA GLN A 5 -5.22 -79.30 -8.63
C GLN A 5 -4.48 -78.42 -9.65
N SER A 6 -4.92 -78.48 -10.90
CA SER A 6 -4.44 -77.57 -11.94
C SER A 6 -4.78 -76.14 -11.52
N LEU A 7 -3.78 -75.27 -11.50
CA LEU A 7 -3.99 -73.83 -11.30
C LEU A 7 -4.99 -73.31 -12.35
N PRO A 8 -5.92 -72.41 -11.98
CA PRO A 8 -6.85 -71.83 -12.93
C PRO A 8 -6.07 -71.13 -14.06
N PRO A 9 -6.56 -71.18 -15.31
CA PRO A 9 -5.89 -70.52 -16.41
C PRO A 9 -5.83 -69.01 -16.14
N ILE A 10 -4.72 -68.37 -16.52
CA ILE A 10 -4.46 -66.93 -16.28
C ILE A 10 -5.59 -66.06 -16.83
N SER A 11 -6.32 -66.54 -17.86
CA SER A 11 -7.51 -65.93 -18.45
C SER A 11 -8.69 -65.71 -17.48
N ASP A 12 -8.70 -66.39 -16.33
CA ASP A 12 -9.78 -66.29 -15.34
C ASP A 12 -9.47 -65.28 -14.22
N LEU A 13 -8.23 -64.78 -14.16
CA LEU A 13 -7.83 -63.74 -13.20
C LEU A 13 -8.31 -62.37 -13.66
N SER A 14 -8.76 -61.53 -12.73
CA SER A 14 -9.17 -60.16 -13.05
C SER A 14 -8.00 -59.31 -13.57
N PRO A 15 -8.24 -58.29 -14.42
CA PRO A 15 -7.17 -57.48 -15.00
C PRO A 15 -6.27 -56.80 -13.96
N SER A 16 -6.85 -56.41 -12.82
CA SER A 16 -6.15 -55.79 -11.69
C SER A 16 -5.23 -56.78 -10.95
N VAL A 17 -5.63 -58.04 -10.83
CA VAL A 17 -4.79 -59.08 -10.22
C VAL A 17 -3.63 -59.42 -11.14
N ARG A 18 -3.84 -59.41 -12.46
CA ARG A 18 -2.76 -59.61 -13.44
C ARG A 18 -1.75 -58.48 -13.40
N SER A 19 -2.20 -57.21 -13.43
CA SER A 19 -1.26 -56.08 -13.36
C SER A 19 -0.48 -56.06 -12.05
N PHE A 20 -1.13 -56.40 -10.92
CA PHE A 20 -0.47 -56.46 -9.62
C PHE A 20 0.61 -57.55 -9.55
N VAL A 21 0.37 -58.71 -10.16
CA VAL A 21 1.34 -59.81 -10.23
C VAL A 21 2.48 -59.46 -11.19
N ASP A 22 2.17 -58.88 -12.36
CA ASP A 22 3.17 -58.47 -13.35
C ASP A 22 4.09 -57.35 -12.82
N ASP A 23 3.57 -56.41 -12.04
CA ASP A 23 4.35 -55.33 -11.41
C ASP A 23 5.30 -55.82 -10.31
N LYS A 24 5.04 -56.99 -9.70
CA LYS A 24 5.76 -57.49 -8.51
C LYS A 24 6.60 -58.73 -8.76
N LEU A 25 6.31 -59.51 -9.80
CA LEU A 25 7.00 -60.75 -10.15
C LEU A 25 7.30 -60.79 -11.66
N HIS A 26 8.04 -59.79 -12.13
CA HIS A 26 8.30 -59.57 -13.55
C HIS A 26 9.40 -60.48 -14.11
N ALA A 27 10.40 -60.88 -13.30
CA ALA A 27 11.52 -61.73 -13.73
C ALA A 27 11.58 -63.07 -12.97
N LYS A 28 12.24 -64.07 -13.58
CA LYS A 28 12.38 -65.41 -12.99
C LYS A 28 13.20 -65.41 -11.69
N ASP A 29 14.02 -64.38 -11.49
CA ASP A 29 14.83 -64.15 -10.29
C ASP A 29 14.01 -63.57 -9.11
N ASP A 30 12.78 -63.10 -9.35
CA ASP A 30 11.87 -62.56 -8.33
C ASP A 30 11.01 -63.64 -7.64
N LEU A 31 11.00 -64.87 -8.18
CA LEU A 31 10.27 -66.01 -7.62
C LEU A 31 10.57 -66.30 -6.12
N PRO A 32 11.82 -66.17 -5.62
CA PRO A 32 12.11 -66.34 -4.19
C PRO A 32 11.38 -65.31 -3.30
N GLY A 33 11.02 -64.15 -3.85
CA GLY A 33 10.25 -63.09 -3.17
C GLY A 33 8.75 -63.34 -3.10
N ALA A 34 8.21 -64.29 -3.88
CA ALA A 34 6.78 -64.59 -3.92
C ALA A 34 6.23 -65.09 -2.58
N ALA A 35 7.02 -65.89 -1.83
CA ALA A 35 6.62 -66.35 -0.49
C ALA A 35 6.46 -65.19 0.50
N ARG A 36 7.32 -64.16 0.40
CA ARG A 36 7.23 -62.94 1.22
C ARG A 36 6.00 -62.11 0.84
N LEU A 37 5.72 -61.98 -0.46
CA LEU A 37 4.53 -61.29 -0.96
C LEU A 37 3.24 -61.97 -0.47
N VAL A 38 3.19 -63.30 -0.47
CA VAL A 38 2.04 -64.07 0.06
C VAL A 38 1.86 -63.82 1.56
N SER A 39 2.94 -63.85 2.35
CA SER A 39 2.85 -63.57 3.78
C SER A 39 2.39 -62.14 4.08
N GLU A 40 2.78 -61.19 3.24
CA GLU A 40 2.41 -59.79 3.39
C GLU A 40 0.93 -59.56 3.04
N LEU A 41 0.45 -60.17 1.94
CA LEU A 41 -0.96 -60.16 1.59
C LEU A 41 -1.83 -60.85 2.65
N GLN A 42 -1.36 -61.98 3.21
CA GLN A 42 -2.06 -62.66 4.30
C GLN A 42 -2.16 -61.78 5.56
N ASN A 43 -1.09 -61.08 5.93
CA ASN A 43 -1.12 -60.13 7.03
C ASN A 43 -2.06 -58.94 6.75
N GLN A 44 -2.07 -58.42 5.53
CA GLN A 44 -3.00 -57.36 5.14
C GLN A 44 -4.45 -57.81 5.21
N CYS A 45 -4.77 -59.02 4.72
CA CYS A 45 -6.10 -59.61 4.86
C CYS A 45 -6.50 -59.79 6.32
N LEU A 46 -5.60 -60.32 7.17
CA LEU A 46 -5.87 -60.49 8.60
C LEU A 46 -6.13 -59.14 9.30
N HIS A 47 -5.39 -58.10 8.95
CA HIS A 47 -5.60 -56.76 9.48
C HIS A 47 -6.93 -56.15 9.01
N LEU A 48 -7.30 -56.36 7.74
CA LEU A 48 -8.58 -55.95 7.18
C LEU A 48 -9.75 -56.67 7.87
N ASP A 49 -9.63 -57.98 8.10
CA ASP A 49 -10.64 -58.76 8.81
C ASP A 49 -10.82 -58.28 10.26
N GLN A 50 -9.71 -58.00 10.97
CA GLN A 50 -9.76 -57.42 12.32
C GLN A 50 -10.44 -56.03 12.30
N SER A 51 -10.11 -55.20 11.32
CA SER A 51 -10.72 -53.87 11.17
C SER A 51 -12.22 -53.96 10.90
N LEU A 52 -12.66 -54.95 10.11
CA LEU A 52 -14.07 -55.22 9.83
C LEU A 52 -14.82 -55.68 11.08
N VAL A 53 -14.23 -56.56 11.87
CA VAL A 53 -14.81 -57.02 13.14
C VAL A 53 -14.95 -55.86 14.14
N ASP A 54 -13.92 -55.02 14.26
CA ASP A 54 -13.96 -53.83 15.12
C ASP A 54 -15.01 -52.82 14.65
N LEU A 55 -15.13 -52.61 13.34
CA LEU A 55 -16.16 -51.73 12.78
C LEU A 55 -17.56 -52.27 13.07
N ASN A 56 -17.78 -53.57 12.90
CA ASN A 56 -19.06 -54.20 13.15
C ASN A 56 -19.45 -54.09 14.64
N ARG A 57 -18.48 -54.28 15.55
CA ARG A 57 -18.69 -54.11 16.99
C ARG A 57 -19.04 -52.66 17.36
N ARG A 58 -18.41 -51.66 16.73
CA ARG A 58 -18.75 -50.23 16.91
C ARG A 58 -20.14 -49.91 16.37
N LEU A 59 -20.52 -50.53 15.24
CA LEU A 59 -21.85 -50.37 14.66
C LEU A 59 -22.93 -50.95 15.59
N GLU A 60 -22.70 -52.15 16.12
CA GLU A 60 -23.58 -52.79 17.11
C GLU A 60 -23.72 -51.94 18.38
N SER A 61 -22.63 -51.39 18.92
CA SER A 61 -22.72 -50.50 20.09
C SER A 61 -23.51 -49.24 19.78
N SER A 62 -23.29 -48.65 18.60
CA SER A 62 -24.01 -47.44 18.17
C SER A 62 -25.51 -47.72 17.95
N LEU A 63 -25.86 -48.91 17.46
CA LEU A 63 -27.25 -49.36 17.31
C LEU A 63 -27.93 -49.58 18.67
N LEU A 64 -27.22 -50.14 19.65
CA LEU A 64 -27.72 -50.28 21.02
C LEU A 64 -27.88 -48.92 21.72
N ASP A 65 -26.94 -48.01 21.51
CA ASP A 65 -27.02 -46.64 22.02
C ASP A 65 -28.20 -45.88 21.38
N TYR A 66 -28.48 -46.12 20.10
CA TYR A 66 -29.64 -45.56 19.40
C TYR A 66 -30.95 -46.16 19.91
N ALA A 67 -31.03 -47.49 20.08
CA ALA A 67 -32.20 -48.16 20.63
C ALA A 67 -32.52 -47.67 22.05
N SER A 68 -31.51 -47.55 22.92
CA SER A 68 -31.68 -47.02 24.27
C SER A 68 -32.10 -45.54 24.28
N HIS A 69 -31.64 -44.73 23.32
CA HIS A 69 -32.14 -43.37 23.13
C HIS A 69 -33.59 -43.34 22.66
N SER A 70 -33.98 -44.25 21.76
CA SER A 70 -35.38 -44.38 21.29
C SER A 70 -36.31 -44.76 22.43
N ASP A 71 -35.95 -45.77 23.23
CA ASP A 71 -36.72 -46.19 24.41
C ASP A 71 -36.83 -45.07 25.44
N LYS A 72 -35.78 -44.26 25.58
CA LYS A 72 -35.79 -43.07 26.46
C LYS A 72 -36.72 -41.98 25.92
N ILE A 73 -36.81 -41.80 24.61
CA ILE A 73 -37.74 -40.87 23.96
C ILE A 73 -39.18 -41.37 24.11
N ASP A 74 -39.45 -42.65 23.91
CA ASP A 74 -40.76 -43.26 24.15
C ASP A 74 -41.18 -43.14 25.62
N GLY A 75 -40.24 -43.32 26.55
CA GLY A 75 -40.42 -43.07 27.97
C GLY A 75 -40.73 -41.59 28.28
N LEU A 76 -40.10 -40.65 27.58
CA LEU A 76 -40.39 -39.21 27.70
C LEU A 76 -41.78 -38.87 27.15
N PHE A 77 -42.20 -39.44 26.02
CA PHE A 77 -43.57 -39.29 25.52
C PHE A 77 -44.59 -39.90 26.48
N GLY A 78 -44.29 -41.07 27.05
CA GLY A 78 -45.08 -41.68 28.11
C GLY A 78 -45.21 -40.76 29.33
N ASN A 79 -44.11 -40.13 29.76
CA ASN A 79 -44.10 -39.17 30.87
C ASN A 79 -44.85 -37.87 30.56
N ILE A 80 -44.74 -37.34 29.33
CA ILE A 80 -45.49 -36.16 28.90
C ILE A 80 -46.99 -36.48 28.86
N ASN A 81 -47.36 -37.65 28.37
CA ASN A 81 -48.74 -38.11 28.32
C ASN A 81 -49.28 -38.40 29.73
N ALA A 82 -48.46 -38.94 30.63
CA ALA A 82 -48.76 -39.11 32.05
C ALA A 82 -48.96 -37.75 32.73
N ARG A 83 -48.06 -36.78 32.54
CA ARG A 83 -48.20 -35.41 33.10
C ARG A 83 -49.40 -34.65 32.53
N LEU A 84 -49.70 -34.81 31.23
CA LEU A 84 -50.90 -34.25 30.61
C LEU A 84 -52.18 -34.92 31.14
N SER A 85 -52.14 -36.24 31.40
CA SER A 85 -53.27 -36.94 32.00
C SER A 85 -53.42 -36.64 33.50
N ASP A 86 -52.34 -36.33 34.22
CA ASP A 86 -52.33 -35.84 35.61
C ASP A 86 -52.83 -34.39 35.73
N LEU A 87 -52.47 -33.52 34.78
CA LEU A 87 -53.05 -32.19 34.65
C LEU A 87 -54.53 -32.26 34.28
N ARG A 88 -54.92 -33.18 33.38
CA ARG A 88 -56.31 -33.41 32.98
C ARG A 88 -57.16 -34.04 34.09
N SER A 89 -56.58 -34.91 34.91
CA SER A 89 -57.24 -35.50 36.07
C SER A 89 -57.36 -34.49 37.21
N SER A 90 -56.35 -33.64 37.44
CA SER A 90 -56.41 -32.54 38.42
C SER A 90 -57.39 -31.43 38.02
N ALA A 91 -57.50 -31.10 36.73
CA ALA A 91 -58.51 -30.16 36.24
C ALA A 91 -59.96 -30.66 36.42
N ARG A 92 -60.17 -31.98 36.50
CA ARG A 92 -61.48 -32.59 36.77
C ARG A 92 -61.86 -32.61 38.25
N VAL A 93 -60.92 -32.38 39.17
CA VAL A 93 -61.20 -32.34 40.62
C VAL A 93 -61.63 -30.95 41.10
N SER A 94 -61.69 -29.96 40.21
CA SER A 94 -62.26 -28.64 40.53
C SER A 94 -63.80 -28.65 40.46
N SER A 95 -64.44 -29.20 41.48
CA SER A 95 -65.80 -28.82 41.89
C SER A 95 -65.77 -28.56 43.40
N PRO A 96 -66.17 -27.37 43.88
CA PRO A 96 -65.88 -26.95 45.24
C PRO A 96 -66.85 -27.65 46.20
N SER A 97 -66.31 -28.42 47.15
CA SER A 97 -67.01 -28.69 48.40
C SER A 97 -66.15 -28.12 49.52
N LEU A 98 -66.74 -27.15 50.22
CA LEU A 98 -66.16 -26.45 51.36
C LEU A 98 -65.97 -27.44 52.51
N ASP A 99 -64.74 -27.58 53.04
CA ASP A 99 -64.46 -27.30 54.44
C ASP A 99 -62.93 -27.25 54.70
N GLY A 100 -62.54 -26.53 55.75
CA GLY A 100 -61.23 -25.91 55.96
C GLY A 100 -59.97 -26.80 55.90
N GLY A 101 -58.95 -26.24 55.25
CA GLY A 101 -57.59 -26.77 55.16
C GLY A 101 -56.66 -25.79 54.43
N GLU A 102 -56.48 -24.59 54.98
CA GLU A 102 -55.52 -23.59 54.45
C GLU A 102 -54.08 -24.16 54.43
N GLY A 103 -53.43 -24.11 53.26
CA GLY A 103 -51.97 -24.20 53.16
C GLY A 103 -51.39 -25.20 52.14
N LYS A 104 -52.16 -26.15 51.59
CA LYS A 104 -51.63 -27.13 50.62
C LYS A 104 -52.02 -26.89 49.15
N ASP A 105 -53.18 -26.29 48.88
CA ASP A 105 -53.66 -26.12 47.50
C ASP A 105 -53.03 -24.91 46.78
N LEU A 106 -52.63 -23.87 47.50
CA LEU A 106 -51.97 -22.68 46.92
C LEU A 106 -50.55 -22.99 46.43
N GLY A 107 -49.75 -23.71 47.23
CA GLY A 107 -48.39 -24.12 46.86
C GLY A 107 -48.35 -25.13 45.71
N ARG A 108 -49.41 -25.93 45.54
CA ARG A 108 -49.55 -26.87 44.42
C ARG A 108 -49.92 -26.16 43.11
N ALA A 109 -50.75 -25.12 43.16
CA ALA A 109 -51.04 -24.27 42.01
C ALA A 109 -49.81 -23.46 41.57
N GLU A 110 -49.02 -22.94 42.52
CA GLU A 110 -47.73 -22.27 42.25
C GLU A 110 -46.69 -23.23 41.66
N GLN A 111 -46.64 -24.49 42.10
CA GLN A 111 -45.75 -25.51 41.51
C GLN A 111 -46.14 -25.88 40.08
N ILE A 112 -47.44 -25.96 39.79
CA ILE A 112 -47.95 -26.22 38.44
C ILE A 112 -47.63 -25.03 37.51
N LEU A 113 -47.92 -23.80 37.92
CA LEU A 113 -47.70 -22.58 37.12
C LEU A 113 -46.21 -22.18 37.01
N GLY A 114 -45.44 -22.41 38.07
CA GLY A 114 -44.04 -21.96 38.20
C GLY A 114 -42.99 -22.96 37.73
N GLU A 115 -43.24 -24.27 37.84
CA GLU A 115 -42.25 -25.30 37.50
C GLU A 115 -42.74 -26.29 36.44
N GLU A 116 -43.96 -26.84 36.57
CA GLU A 116 -44.42 -27.90 35.68
C GLU A 116 -44.86 -27.39 34.29
N LEU A 117 -45.56 -26.25 34.21
CA LEU A 117 -45.93 -25.60 32.96
C LEU A 117 -44.71 -25.10 32.18
N PRO A 118 -43.73 -24.40 32.81
CA PRO A 118 -42.50 -24.03 32.13
C PRO A 118 -41.65 -25.23 31.70
N ALA A 119 -41.60 -26.30 32.52
CA ALA A 119 -40.93 -27.54 32.13
C ALA A 119 -41.63 -28.22 30.95
N LEU A 120 -42.96 -28.29 30.95
CA LEU A 120 -43.75 -28.83 29.84
C LEU A 120 -43.60 -27.97 28.58
N ALA A 121 -43.64 -26.64 28.71
CA ALA A 121 -43.40 -25.72 27.60
C ALA A 121 -41.99 -25.87 27.03
N LYS A 122 -40.99 -26.13 27.87
CA LYS A 122 -39.61 -26.44 27.45
C LYS A 122 -39.52 -27.78 26.71
N GLU A 123 -40.22 -28.81 27.17
CA GLU A 123 -40.26 -30.11 26.48
C GLU A 123 -41.06 -30.05 25.17
N VAL A 124 -42.18 -29.33 25.12
CA VAL A 124 -42.93 -29.07 23.89
C VAL A 124 -42.10 -28.27 22.90
N ALA A 125 -41.36 -27.26 23.36
CA ALA A 125 -40.43 -26.52 22.52
C ALA A 125 -39.30 -27.42 21.98
N ARG A 126 -38.79 -28.37 22.77
CA ARG A 126 -37.81 -29.37 22.31
C ARG A 126 -38.40 -30.29 21.23
N VAL A 127 -39.60 -30.82 21.45
CA VAL A 127 -40.28 -31.66 20.45
C VAL A 127 -40.52 -30.87 19.15
N GLU A 128 -40.95 -29.62 19.25
CA GLU A 128 -41.14 -28.75 18.10
C GLU A 128 -39.83 -28.47 17.36
N THR A 129 -38.70 -28.32 18.07
CA THR A 129 -37.38 -28.19 17.42
C THR A 129 -36.95 -29.46 16.69
N VAL A 130 -37.25 -30.65 17.23
CA VAL A 130 -36.93 -31.93 16.59
C VAL A 130 -37.82 -32.16 15.37
N ARG A 131 -39.11 -31.83 15.48
CA ARG A 131 -40.05 -31.86 14.35
C ARG A 131 -39.58 -30.94 13.22
N ALA A 132 -39.29 -29.69 13.53
CA ALA A 132 -38.81 -28.72 12.55
C ALA A 132 -37.48 -29.18 11.91
N TYR A 133 -36.59 -29.81 12.67
CA TYR A 133 -35.35 -30.41 12.14
C TYR A 133 -35.65 -31.54 11.16
N ALA A 134 -36.53 -32.47 11.51
CA ALA A 134 -36.89 -33.60 10.66
C ALA A 134 -37.61 -33.14 9.37
N GLU A 135 -38.55 -32.20 9.47
CA GLU A 135 -39.25 -31.63 8.30
C GLU A 135 -38.27 -30.90 7.37
N THR A 136 -37.33 -30.13 7.93
CA THR A 136 -36.30 -29.42 7.14
C THR A 136 -35.32 -30.41 6.51
N ALA A 137 -34.88 -31.43 7.25
CA ALA A 137 -33.96 -32.44 6.76
C ALA A 137 -34.58 -33.28 5.64
N LEU A 138 -35.86 -33.68 5.76
CA LEU A 138 -36.59 -34.39 4.70
C LEU A 138 -36.75 -33.53 3.44
N LYS A 139 -37.07 -32.24 3.60
CA LYS A 139 -37.16 -31.30 2.48
C LYS A 139 -35.81 -31.12 1.78
N LEU A 140 -34.72 -31.04 2.54
CA LEU A 140 -33.36 -30.95 1.97
C LEU A 140 -32.96 -32.26 1.30
N ASP A 141 -33.28 -33.41 1.87
CA ASP A 141 -32.96 -34.71 1.29
C ASP A 141 -33.70 -34.95 -0.03
N SER A 142 -34.99 -34.56 -0.14
CA SER A 142 -35.72 -34.64 -1.40
C SER A 142 -35.10 -33.75 -2.48
N LEU A 143 -34.74 -32.51 -2.13
CA LEU A 143 -34.13 -31.57 -3.08
C LEU A 143 -32.73 -32.02 -3.53
N VAL A 144 -31.95 -32.61 -2.63
CA VAL A 144 -30.63 -33.17 -2.99
C VAL A 144 -30.80 -34.43 -3.84
N GLY A 145 -31.78 -35.27 -3.55
CA GLY A 145 -32.16 -36.42 -4.39
C GLY A 145 -32.48 -35.99 -5.82
N ASP A 146 -33.31 -34.96 -6.00
CA ASP A 146 -33.65 -34.40 -7.33
C ASP A 146 -32.40 -33.95 -8.11
N ILE A 147 -31.39 -33.38 -7.42
CA ILE A 147 -30.13 -32.96 -8.04
C ILE A 147 -29.26 -34.15 -8.40
N GLU A 148 -29.11 -35.12 -7.49
CA GLU A 148 -28.30 -36.31 -7.73
C GLU A 148 -28.88 -37.15 -8.88
N ASP A 149 -30.20 -37.22 -9.00
CA ASP A 149 -30.90 -37.85 -10.12
C ASP A 149 -30.65 -37.08 -11.42
N ALA A 150 -30.77 -35.75 -11.41
CA ALA A 150 -30.49 -34.91 -12.58
C ALA A 150 -29.02 -35.03 -13.05
N VAL A 151 -28.07 -35.09 -12.12
CA VAL A 151 -26.64 -35.27 -12.41
C VAL A 151 -26.35 -36.67 -12.95
N SER A 152 -26.93 -37.70 -12.34
CA SER A 152 -26.75 -39.10 -12.76
C SER A 152 -27.33 -39.35 -14.16
N LEU A 153 -28.45 -38.71 -14.48
CA LEU A 153 -29.07 -38.77 -15.80
C LEU A 153 -28.25 -37.99 -16.84
N ALA A 154 -27.72 -36.81 -16.50
CA ALA A 154 -26.79 -36.07 -17.37
C ALA A 154 -25.51 -36.87 -17.69
N MET A 155 -24.92 -37.57 -16.69
CA MET A 155 -23.77 -38.46 -16.90
C MET A 155 -24.11 -39.62 -17.86
N ASN A 156 -25.27 -40.25 -17.71
CA ASN A 156 -25.69 -41.37 -18.56
C ASN A 156 -25.99 -40.95 -20.01
N ILE A 157 -26.40 -39.70 -20.24
CA ILE A 157 -26.67 -39.16 -21.57
C ILE A 157 -25.37 -39.00 -22.38
N ASN A 158 -24.25 -38.61 -21.75
CA ASN A 158 -22.94 -38.49 -22.41
C ASN A 158 -22.39 -39.82 -22.97
N PHE A 159 -22.89 -40.96 -22.48
CA PHE A 159 -22.53 -42.29 -23.00
C PHE A 159 -23.41 -42.76 -24.17
N ARG A 160 -24.55 -42.10 -24.46
CA ARG A 160 -25.45 -42.46 -25.57
C ARG A 160 -25.20 -41.59 -26.79
N LYS A 161 -24.90 -42.24 -27.92
CA LYS A 161 -24.49 -41.62 -29.21
C LYS A 161 -25.48 -40.66 -29.90
N ASN A 162 -26.66 -40.37 -29.33
CA ASN A 162 -27.60 -39.37 -29.87
C ASN A 162 -28.48 -38.78 -28.75
N PRO A 163 -28.15 -37.58 -28.22
CA PRO A 163 -29.06 -36.84 -27.36
C PRO A 163 -29.88 -35.81 -28.16
N SER A 164 -31.17 -35.67 -27.84
CA SER A 164 -31.91 -34.45 -28.20
C SER A 164 -31.45 -33.32 -27.27
N ALA A 165 -30.87 -32.25 -27.81
CA ALA A 165 -30.32 -31.12 -27.05
C ALA A 165 -31.30 -30.52 -26.02
N GLN A 166 -32.61 -30.54 -26.31
CA GLN A 166 -33.69 -30.07 -25.42
C GLN A 166 -33.74 -30.78 -24.06
N ASN A 167 -33.61 -32.11 -24.02
CA ASN A 167 -33.75 -32.87 -22.77
C ASN A 167 -32.58 -32.62 -21.79
N SER A 168 -31.37 -32.37 -22.33
CA SER A 168 -30.19 -32.04 -21.52
C SER A 168 -30.25 -30.61 -20.95
N GLU A 169 -30.85 -29.68 -21.71
CA GLU A 169 -31.04 -28.30 -21.29
C GLU A 169 -32.10 -28.15 -20.20
N GLU A 170 -33.26 -28.80 -20.37
CA GLU A 170 -34.33 -28.81 -19.37
C GLU A 170 -33.89 -29.44 -18.04
N MET A 171 -33.09 -30.51 -18.11
CA MET A 171 -32.57 -31.20 -16.92
C MET A 171 -31.53 -30.37 -16.15
N ARG A 172 -30.68 -29.61 -16.86
CA ARG A 172 -29.76 -28.65 -16.22
C ARG A 172 -30.50 -27.50 -15.54
N LEU A 173 -31.57 -26.98 -16.17
CA LEU A 173 -32.41 -25.94 -15.56
C LEU A 173 -33.13 -26.44 -14.29
N LEU A 174 -33.61 -27.68 -14.29
CA LEU A 174 -34.18 -28.32 -13.10
C LEU A 174 -33.15 -28.45 -11.98
N ALA A 175 -31.93 -28.91 -12.29
CA ALA A 175 -30.84 -29.00 -11.30
C ALA A 175 -30.49 -27.62 -10.70
N ILE A 176 -30.38 -26.57 -11.53
CA ILE A 176 -30.09 -25.19 -11.05
C ILE A 176 -31.21 -24.66 -10.16
N LYS A 177 -32.48 -24.93 -10.50
CA LYS A 177 -33.63 -24.53 -9.68
C LYS A 177 -33.65 -25.24 -8.32
N SER A 178 -33.36 -26.54 -8.30
CA SER A 178 -33.25 -27.29 -7.05
C SER A 178 -32.07 -26.79 -6.20
N LEU A 179 -30.92 -26.52 -6.82
CA LEU A 179 -29.76 -25.93 -6.13
C LEU A 179 -30.07 -24.56 -5.50
N THR A 180 -30.78 -23.70 -6.22
CA THR A 180 -31.21 -22.39 -5.71
C THR A 180 -32.17 -22.55 -4.52
N SER A 181 -33.11 -23.48 -4.63
CA SER A 181 -34.08 -23.78 -3.55
C SER A 181 -33.40 -24.34 -2.30
N ILE A 182 -32.35 -25.17 -2.46
CA ILE A 182 -31.52 -25.64 -1.35
C ILE A 182 -30.81 -24.48 -0.67
N GLU A 183 -30.18 -23.59 -1.44
CA GLU A 183 -29.43 -22.46 -0.88
C GLU A 183 -30.37 -21.48 -0.14
N ASP A 184 -31.59 -21.25 -0.63
CA ASP A 184 -32.60 -20.45 0.06
C ASP A 184 -32.99 -21.08 1.42
N VAL A 185 -33.20 -22.41 1.45
CA VAL A 185 -33.49 -23.15 2.68
C VAL A 185 -32.29 -23.11 3.64
N LEU A 186 -31.07 -23.37 3.16
CA LEU A 186 -29.85 -23.33 3.99
C LEU A 186 -29.60 -21.94 4.56
N THR A 187 -29.80 -20.87 3.78
CA THR A 187 -29.67 -19.49 4.27
C THR A 187 -30.67 -19.20 5.38
N SER A 188 -31.92 -19.68 5.25
CA SER A 188 -32.92 -19.54 6.31
C SER A 188 -32.56 -20.34 7.57
N VAL A 189 -32.01 -21.55 7.41
CA VAL A 189 -31.58 -22.43 8.52
C VAL A 189 -30.41 -21.80 9.29
N THR A 190 -29.40 -21.29 8.59
CA THR A 190 -28.24 -20.64 9.21
C THR A 190 -28.66 -19.43 10.07
N LYS A 191 -29.64 -18.63 9.61
CA LYS A 191 -30.14 -17.46 10.34
C LYS A 191 -31.04 -17.82 11.53
N ILE A 192 -31.97 -18.77 11.35
CA ILE A 192 -32.98 -19.09 12.37
C ILE A 192 -32.44 -20.07 13.42
N ARG A 193 -31.54 -20.99 13.03
CA ARG A 193 -31.05 -22.10 13.87
C ARG A 193 -29.54 -22.35 13.63
N PRO A 194 -28.63 -21.51 14.16
CA PRO A 194 -27.17 -21.65 13.95
C PRO A 194 -26.58 -22.95 14.53
N GLN A 195 -27.33 -23.66 15.37
CA GLN A 195 -26.91 -24.90 16.03
C GLN A 195 -26.94 -26.12 15.08
N TRP A 196 -27.61 -26.02 13.93
CA TRP A 196 -27.80 -27.12 12.97
C TRP A 196 -26.62 -27.27 11.98
N THR A 197 -25.40 -27.01 12.43
CA THR A 197 -24.18 -26.97 11.59
C THR A 197 -23.91 -28.29 10.87
N ARG A 198 -24.17 -29.43 11.52
CA ARG A 198 -23.97 -30.76 10.93
C ARG A 198 -24.88 -31.02 9.73
N LEU A 199 -26.14 -30.58 9.81
CA LEU A 199 -27.10 -30.68 8.71
C LEU A 199 -26.65 -29.83 7.54
N VAL A 200 -26.29 -28.57 7.81
CA VAL A 200 -25.76 -27.64 6.79
C VAL A 200 -24.51 -28.23 6.12
N SER A 201 -23.56 -28.77 6.89
CA SER A 201 -22.34 -29.37 6.33
C SER A 201 -22.60 -30.62 5.49
N ALA A 202 -23.57 -31.46 5.88
CA ALA A 202 -23.88 -32.69 5.14
C ALA A 202 -24.51 -32.37 3.78
N VAL A 203 -25.44 -31.40 3.74
CA VAL A 203 -26.04 -30.92 2.50
C VAL A 203 -25.00 -30.21 1.64
N ASP A 204 -24.18 -29.34 2.23
CA ASP A 204 -23.10 -28.65 1.53
C ASP A 204 -22.15 -29.66 0.83
N HIS A 205 -21.77 -30.75 1.49
CA HIS A 205 -20.90 -31.76 0.88
C HIS A 205 -21.55 -32.45 -0.34
N ARG A 206 -22.84 -32.78 -0.28
CA ARG A 206 -23.56 -33.38 -1.42
C ARG A 206 -23.73 -32.39 -2.57
N VAL A 207 -24.01 -31.12 -2.26
CA VAL A 207 -24.08 -30.04 -3.25
C VAL A 207 -22.71 -29.81 -3.91
N ASP A 208 -21.60 -29.87 -3.16
CA ASP A 208 -20.25 -29.76 -3.75
C ASP A 208 -19.96 -30.87 -4.74
N ARG A 209 -20.36 -32.10 -4.42
CA ARG A 209 -20.22 -33.24 -5.32
C ARG A 209 -21.02 -33.04 -6.62
N ALA A 210 -22.24 -32.49 -6.52
CA ALA A 210 -23.05 -32.17 -7.69
C ALA A 210 -22.44 -31.02 -8.53
N LEU A 211 -21.98 -29.94 -7.89
CA LEU A 211 -21.34 -28.80 -8.56
C LEU A 211 -20.02 -29.17 -9.23
N ALA A 212 -19.25 -30.08 -8.64
CA ALA A 212 -18.01 -30.60 -9.23
C ALA A 212 -18.24 -31.31 -10.58
N ILE A 213 -19.46 -31.77 -10.85
CA ILE A 213 -19.85 -32.38 -12.13
C ILE A 213 -20.55 -31.37 -13.04
N LEU A 214 -21.52 -30.62 -12.52
CA LEU A 214 -22.34 -29.70 -13.30
C LEU A 214 -21.52 -28.53 -13.87
N ARG A 215 -20.58 -27.98 -13.09
CA ARG A 215 -19.81 -26.81 -13.53
C ARG A 215 -18.87 -27.12 -14.71
N PRO A 216 -17.99 -28.14 -14.66
CA PRO A 216 -17.16 -28.48 -15.81
C PRO A 216 -17.98 -28.84 -17.06
N GLN A 217 -19.11 -29.55 -16.89
CA GLN A 217 -19.99 -29.88 -18.00
C GLN A 217 -20.60 -28.64 -18.64
N ALA A 218 -21.15 -27.71 -17.85
CA ALA A 218 -21.74 -26.47 -18.36
C ALA A 218 -20.72 -25.61 -19.11
N ILE A 219 -19.47 -25.56 -18.63
CA ILE A 219 -18.36 -24.87 -19.30
C ILE A 219 -18.02 -25.55 -20.64
N ALA A 220 -17.92 -26.89 -20.65
CA ALA A 220 -17.63 -27.65 -21.86
C ALA A 220 -18.73 -27.47 -22.93
N ASP A 221 -20.00 -27.53 -22.53
CA ASP A 221 -21.14 -27.31 -23.42
C ASP A 221 -21.12 -25.88 -24.00
N HIS A 222 -20.84 -24.89 -23.17
CA HIS A 222 -20.72 -23.49 -23.60
C HIS A 222 -19.57 -23.29 -24.59
N ARG A 223 -18.38 -23.89 -24.33
CA ARG A 223 -17.25 -23.87 -25.26
C ARG A 223 -17.58 -24.53 -26.60
N ALA A 224 -18.27 -25.67 -26.58
CA ALA A 224 -18.68 -26.37 -27.79
C ALA A 224 -19.64 -25.51 -28.65
N LEU A 225 -20.57 -24.80 -27.99
CA LEU A 225 -21.46 -23.85 -28.67
C LEU A 225 -20.70 -22.65 -29.23
N LEU A 226 -19.78 -22.05 -28.46
CA LEU A 226 -18.91 -20.98 -28.96
C LEU A 226 -18.11 -21.42 -30.19
N ALA A 227 -17.54 -22.63 -30.17
CA ALA A 227 -16.83 -23.18 -31.31
C ALA A 227 -17.74 -23.37 -32.54
N SER A 228 -18.99 -23.82 -32.32
CA SER A 228 -19.99 -23.96 -33.41
C SER A 228 -20.38 -22.62 -34.04
N LEU A 229 -20.27 -21.52 -33.27
CA LEU A 229 -20.52 -20.15 -33.72
C LEU A 229 -19.30 -19.52 -34.42
N GLY A 230 -18.17 -20.24 -34.50
CA GLY A 230 -16.94 -19.73 -35.09
C GLY A 230 -16.16 -18.80 -34.15
N TRP A 231 -16.37 -18.90 -32.84
CA TRP A 231 -15.55 -18.21 -31.84
C TRP A 231 -14.30 -19.05 -31.50
N PRO A 232 -13.10 -18.45 -31.41
CA PRO A 232 -12.78 -17.03 -31.63
C PRO A 232 -12.67 -16.69 -33.13
N PRO A 233 -13.05 -15.47 -33.54
CA PRO A 233 -12.89 -15.03 -34.93
C PRO A 233 -11.40 -14.94 -35.33
N PRO A 234 -11.06 -15.16 -36.62
CA PRO A 234 -9.69 -15.13 -37.09
C PRO A 234 -9.08 -13.73 -36.95
N LEU A 235 -7.97 -13.64 -36.22
CA LEU A 235 -7.20 -12.40 -35.98
C LEU A 235 -6.50 -11.86 -37.26
N SER A 236 -6.59 -12.57 -38.40
CA SER A 236 -5.91 -12.23 -39.66
C SER A 236 -6.71 -11.32 -40.60
N THR A 237 -7.98 -11.01 -40.31
CA THR A 237 -8.81 -10.10 -41.12
C THR A 237 -8.47 -8.61 -40.92
N LEU A 238 -7.48 -8.30 -40.09
CA LEU A 238 -7.17 -6.94 -39.64
C LEU A 238 -6.13 -6.18 -40.50
N ASN A 239 -5.69 -6.73 -41.64
CA ASN A 239 -4.64 -6.19 -42.52
C ASN A 239 -5.12 -5.70 -43.91
N SER A 240 -6.28 -5.05 -44.05
CA SER A 240 -6.62 -4.33 -45.31
C SER A 240 -6.41 -2.82 -45.17
N SER A 241 -5.19 -2.39 -45.43
CA SER A 241 -4.85 -0.99 -45.68
C SER A 241 -5.32 -0.58 -47.08
N TYR A 242 -6.57 -0.16 -47.25
CA TYR A 242 -6.98 0.74 -48.35
C TYR A 242 -8.18 1.57 -47.90
N PRO A 243 -8.06 2.91 -47.82
CA PRO A 243 -9.12 3.78 -47.35
C PRO A 243 -9.97 4.19 -48.54
N ASP A 244 -10.89 3.34 -49.00
CA ASP A 244 -11.96 3.78 -49.90
C ASP A 244 -13.14 2.81 -49.87
N THR A 245 -14.05 3.02 -48.92
CA THR A 245 -15.50 3.19 -49.15
C THR A 245 -16.24 3.17 -47.82
N ARG A 246 -17.01 4.23 -47.58
CA ARG A 246 -17.93 4.37 -46.45
C ARG A 246 -19.01 3.28 -46.53
N LYS A 247 -18.83 2.17 -45.80
CA LYS A 247 -19.83 1.36 -45.04
C LYS A 247 -19.33 -0.09 -44.91
N ALA A 248 -19.22 -0.54 -43.65
CA ALA A 248 -19.29 -1.93 -43.19
C ALA A 248 -18.39 -2.95 -43.91
N ASN A 249 -17.23 -3.24 -43.34
CA ASN A 249 -16.58 -4.57 -43.44
C ASN A 249 -15.66 -4.78 -42.22
N GLU A 250 -16.18 -4.50 -41.02
CA GLU A 250 -15.71 -5.17 -39.82
C GLU A 250 -16.15 -6.63 -39.94
N ALA A 251 -15.25 -7.59 -39.73
CA ALA A 251 -15.65 -8.99 -39.65
C ALA A 251 -16.78 -9.07 -38.61
N PRO A 252 -18.01 -9.44 -39.00
CA PRO A 252 -19.16 -9.29 -38.13
C PRO A 252 -18.92 -10.13 -36.89
N ASN A 253 -19.00 -9.51 -35.71
CA ASN A 253 -18.86 -10.22 -34.45
C ASN A 253 -19.81 -11.42 -34.50
N PRO A 254 -19.30 -12.66 -34.40
CA PRO A 254 -20.11 -13.88 -34.54
C PRO A 254 -21.20 -13.99 -33.46
N LEU A 255 -21.11 -13.19 -32.39
CA LEU A 255 -22.17 -13.08 -31.39
C LEU A 255 -23.40 -12.28 -31.91
N PHE A 256 -23.22 -11.36 -32.86
CA PHE A 256 -24.32 -10.60 -33.49
C PHE A 256 -24.99 -11.34 -34.66
N THR A 257 -24.30 -12.31 -35.27
CA THR A 257 -24.85 -13.10 -36.38
C THR A 257 -25.74 -14.25 -35.91
N MET A 258 -25.90 -14.44 -34.59
CA MET A 258 -26.76 -15.47 -34.01
C MET A 258 -28.25 -15.23 -34.36
N GLN A 259 -28.88 -16.20 -35.02
CA GLN A 259 -30.32 -16.17 -35.35
C GLN A 259 -31.01 -17.49 -34.95
N GLY A 260 -32.31 -17.40 -34.62
CA GLY A 260 -33.17 -18.56 -34.37
C GLY A 260 -32.78 -19.37 -33.13
N ASP A 261 -32.87 -20.70 -33.25
CA ASP A 261 -32.67 -21.66 -32.15
C ASP A 261 -31.28 -21.61 -31.52
N LEU A 262 -30.24 -21.27 -32.30
CA LEU A 262 -28.87 -21.13 -31.81
C LEU A 262 -28.73 -19.96 -30.82
N LYS A 263 -29.43 -18.85 -31.06
CA LYS A 263 -29.46 -17.72 -30.13
C LYS A 263 -30.14 -18.11 -28.81
N HIS A 264 -31.24 -18.85 -28.89
CA HIS A 264 -31.94 -19.35 -27.70
C HIS A 264 -31.07 -20.30 -26.88
N GLN A 265 -30.41 -21.26 -27.54
CA GLN A 265 -29.48 -22.18 -26.88
C GLN A 265 -28.29 -21.46 -26.27
N TYR A 266 -27.71 -20.46 -26.95
CA TYR A 266 -26.63 -19.65 -26.40
C TYR A 266 -27.08 -18.88 -25.14
N CYS A 267 -28.19 -18.14 -25.23
CA CYS A 267 -28.73 -17.40 -24.09
C CYS A 267 -29.07 -18.31 -22.91
N ALA A 268 -29.61 -19.51 -23.15
CA ALA A 268 -29.94 -20.45 -22.09
C ALA A 268 -28.68 -21.01 -21.39
N ASN A 269 -27.66 -21.40 -22.14
CA ASN A 269 -26.39 -21.84 -21.56
C ASN A 269 -25.65 -20.71 -20.84
N PHE A 270 -25.69 -19.49 -21.39
CA PHE A 270 -25.17 -18.28 -20.74
C PHE A 270 -25.84 -18.06 -19.38
N LEU A 271 -27.18 -18.04 -19.35
CA LEU A 271 -27.96 -17.85 -18.12
C LEU A 271 -27.71 -18.98 -17.12
N ALA A 272 -27.55 -20.22 -17.57
CA ALA A 272 -27.23 -21.35 -16.71
C ALA A 272 -25.87 -21.17 -16.02
N LEU A 273 -24.83 -20.77 -16.75
CA LEU A 273 -23.50 -20.48 -16.19
C LEU A 273 -23.54 -19.31 -15.20
N CYS A 274 -24.22 -18.21 -15.55
CA CYS A 274 -24.39 -17.08 -14.66
C CYS A 274 -25.15 -17.46 -13.38
N SER A 275 -26.19 -18.29 -13.49
CA SER A 275 -26.96 -18.77 -12.33
C SER A 275 -26.12 -19.66 -11.42
N LEU A 276 -25.28 -20.54 -11.99
CA LEU A 276 -24.33 -21.36 -11.23
C LEU A 276 -23.27 -20.51 -10.52
N GLN A 277 -22.77 -19.45 -11.18
CA GLN A 277 -21.83 -18.51 -10.57
C GLN A 277 -22.47 -17.73 -9.42
N GLN A 278 -23.70 -17.25 -9.61
CA GLN A 278 -24.46 -16.55 -8.56
C GLN A 278 -24.69 -17.45 -7.34
N LEU A 279 -25.05 -18.71 -7.57
CA LEU A 279 -25.20 -19.72 -6.51
C LEU A 279 -23.89 -19.91 -5.74
N GLN A 280 -22.76 -20.07 -6.45
CA GLN A 280 -21.46 -20.24 -5.81
C GLN A 280 -21.07 -19.02 -4.97
N ARG A 281 -21.37 -17.80 -5.44
CA ARG A 281 -21.13 -16.56 -4.69
C ARG A 281 -21.98 -16.49 -3.42
N ARG A 282 -23.29 -16.76 -3.52
CA ARG A 282 -24.21 -16.77 -2.36
C ARG A 282 -23.75 -17.78 -1.30
N ARG A 283 -23.37 -18.96 -1.74
CA ARG A 283 -22.88 -20.03 -0.87
C ARG A 283 -21.58 -19.66 -0.16
N LYS A 284 -20.59 -19.10 -0.88
CA LYS A 284 -19.36 -18.58 -0.27
C LYS A 284 -19.64 -17.49 0.75
N SER A 285 -20.57 -16.58 0.45
CA SER A 285 -20.99 -15.53 1.39
C SER A 285 -21.60 -16.11 2.67
N ARG A 286 -22.45 -17.15 2.57
CA ARG A 286 -23.01 -17.86 3.72
C ARG A 286 -21.93 -18.60 4.53
N GLN A 287 -21.00 -19.27 3.85
CA GLN A 287 -19.94 -20.03 4.53
C GLN A 287 -18.93 -19.14 5.25
N LEU A 288 -18.74 -17.91 4.78
CA LEU A 288 -17.79 -16.93 5.34
C LEU A 288 -18.46 -15.91 6.28
N GLU A 289 -19.74 -16.09 6.60
CA GLU A 289 -20.50 -15.24 7.51
C GLU A 289 -19.84 -15.23 8.92
N GLY A 290 -19.14 -14.14 9.25
CA GLY A 290 -18.37 -13.96 10.49
C GLY A 290 -16.85 -13.69 10.34
N TYR A 291 -16.28 -13.82 9.13
CA TYR A 291 -14.89 -13.49 8.81
C TYR A 291 -14.84 -12.25 7.87
N ASN A 292 -13.82 -11.38 7.93
CA ASN A 292 -13.75 -10.12 7.15
C ASN A 292 -14.13 -10.29 5.66
N HIS A 293 -15.10 -9.50 5.19
CA HIS A 293 -16.00 -9.84 4.07
C HIS A 293 -15.58 -9.38 2.66
N GLU A 294 -14.68 -8.42 2.48
CA GLU A 294 -14.68 -7.64 1.22
C GLU A 294 -13.74 -8.16 0.13
N VAL A 295 -12.58 -8.76 0.46
CA VAL A 295 -11.55 -9.10 -0.54
C VAL A 295 -11.72 -10.51 -1.13
N SER A 296 -12.42 -11.43 -0.45
CA SER A 296 -12.41 -12.87 -0.79
C SER A 296 -13.60 -13.38 -1.61
N LEU A 297 -14.58 -12.53 -1.95
CA LEU A 297 -15.84 -12.97 -2.58
C LEU A 297 -15.95 -12.73 -4.09
N TYR A 298 -15.16 -11.82 -4.65
CA TYR A 298 -15.24 -11.48 -6.06
C TYR A 298 -14.49 -12.50 -6.93
N GLN A 299 -15.14 -13.02 -7.97
CA GLN A 299 -14.56 -13.90 -8.97
C GLN A 299 -14.85 -13.35 -10.37
N PRO A 300 -13.94 -13.47 -11.35
CA PRO A 300 -14.22 -13.02 -12.71
C PRO A 300 -15.47 -13.71 -13.27
N LEU A 301 -16.20 -13.04 -14.16
CA LEU A 301 -17.33 -13.66 -14.85
C LEU A 301 -16.87 -14.85 -15.69
N TRP A 302 -17.32 -16.06 -15.34
CA TRP A 302 -16.90 -17.28 -16.04
C TRP A 302 -17.23 -17.21 -17.52
N VAL A 303 -18.38 -16.64 -17.87
CA VAL A 303 -18.78 -16.55 -19.27
C VAL A 303 -17.87 -15.64 -20.09
N ILE A 304 -17.35 -14.57 -19.47
CA ILE A 304 -16.37 -13.68 -20.10
C ILE A 304 -15.01 -14.36 -20.18
N GLU A 305 -14.57 -15.09 -19.15
CA GLU A 305 -13.34 -15.90 -19.20
C GLU A 305 -13.39 -16.89 -20.37
N GLU A 306 -14.52 -17.54 -20.59
CA GLU A 306 -14.69 -18.49 -21.70
C GLU A 306 -14.67 -17.85 -23.09
N LEU A 307 -14.99 -16.55 -23.19
CA LEU A 307 -14.83 -15.79 -24.42
C LEU A 307 -13.37 -15.33 -24.63
N VAL A 308 -12.70 -14.91 -23.56
CA VAL A 308 -11.34 -14.35 -23.63
C VAL A 308 -10.27 -15.44 -23.77
N ASN A 309 -10.43 -16.60 -23.12
CA ASN A 309 -9.42 -17.66 -23.13
C ASN A 309 -9.03 -18.13 -24.56
N PRO A 310 -9.98 -18.41 -25.48
CA PRO A 310 -9.63 -18.76 -26.86
C PRO A 310 -8.92 -17.63 -27.62
N LEU A 311 -9.31 -16.36 -27.39
CA LEU A 311 -8.66 -15.19 -27.99
C LEU A 311 -7.24 -14.99 -27.46
N SER A 312 -7.02 -15.22 -26.17
CA SER A 312 -5.70 -15.21 -25.54
C SER A 312 -4.79 -16.24 -26.18
N ILE A 313 -5.26 -17.48 -26.35
CA ILE A 313 -4.47 -18.57 -26.96
C ILE A 313 -4.17 -18.26 -28.44
N ALA A 314 -5.14 -17.72 -29.19
CA ALA A 314 -4.93 -17.31 -30.58
C ALA A 314 -3.90 -16.18 -30.68
N SER A 315 -4.00 -15.18 -29.80
CA SER A 315 -3.08 -14.02 -29.75
C SER A 315 -1.66 -14.43 -29.33
N GLN A 316 -1.50 -15.39 -28.42
CA GLN A 316 -0.19 -15.88 -27.97
C GLN A 316 0.70 -16.38 -29.11
N ARG A 317 0.13 -16.98 -30.17
CA ARG A 317 0.89 -17.39 -31.36
C ARG A 317 1.51 -16.22 -32.11
N HIS A 318 0.85 -15.06 -32.07
CA HIS A 318 1.38 -13.82 -32.63
C HIS A 318 2.39 -13.18 -31.67
N PHE A 319 2.11 -13.20 -30.37
CA PHE A 319 3.00 -12.63 -29.36
C PHE A 319 4.38 -13.28 -29.36
N SER A 320 4.47 -14.61 -29.53
CA SER A 320 5.75 -15.31 -29.63
C SER A 320 6.62 -14.88 -30.82
N MET A 321 6.04 -14.26 -31.85
CA MET A 321 6.78 -13.69 -32.98
C MET A 321 7.17 -12.22 -32.75
N TRP A 322 6.60 -11.56 -31.74
CA TRP A 322 6.76 -10.13 -31.45
C TRP A 322 7.39 -9.87 -30.09
N ILE A 323 8.15 -10.83 -29.56
CA ILE A 323 8.86 -10.68 -28.27
C ILE A 323 9.76 -9.43 -28.29
N ASP A 324 10.40 -9.15 -29.43
CA ASP A 324 11.24 -7.96 -29.62
C ASP A 324 10.46 -6.67 -29.90
N LYS A 325 9.12 -6.75 -30.04
CA LYS A 325 8.22 -5.64 -30.40
C LYS A 325 6.96 -5.62 -29.54
N PRO A 326 7.09 -5.33 -28.23
CA PRO A 326 5.96 -5.32 -27.31
C PRO A 326 4.85 -4.35 -27.72
N GLU A 327 5.14 -3.30 -28.49
CA GLU A 327 4.15 -2.34 -28.99
C GLU A 327 3.04 -3.01 -29.80
N LEU A 328 3.39 -4.02 -30.60
CA LEU A 328 2.44 -4.78 -31.40
C LEU A 328 1.52 -5.65 -30.53
N ILE A 329 2.05 -6.15 -29.41
CA ILE A 329 1.30 -6.95 -28.42
C ILE A 329 0.25 -6.06 -27.76
N PHE A 330 0.66 -4.90 -27.20
CA PHE A 330 -0.26 -3.94 -26.58
C PHE A 330 -1.29 -3.43 -27.59
N ALA A 331 -0.88 -3.11 -28.82
CA ALA A 331 -1.79 -2.64 -29.86
C ALA A 331 -2.85 -3.69 -30.25
N LEU A 332 -2.46 -4.97 -30.36
CA LEU A 332 -3.40 -6.06 -30.67
C LEU A 332 -4.41 -6.26 -29.54
N VAL A 333 -3.94 -6.31 -28.29
CA VAL A 333 -4.82 -6.48 -27.12
C VAL A 333 -5.78 -5.30 -26.99
N TYR A 334 -5.29 -4.07 -27.13
CA TYR A 334 -6.14 -2.88 -27.08
C TYR A 334 -7.20 -2.90 -28.18
N LYS A 335 -6.80 -3.25 -29.40
CA LYS A 335 -7.72 -3.34 -30.55
C LYS A 335 -8.82 -4.37 -30.31
N ILE A 336 -8.48 -5.59 -29.91
CA ILE A 336 -9.48 -6.62 -29.57
C ILE A 336 -10.39 -6.13 -28.44
N THR A 337 -9.82 -5.54 -27.39
CA THR A 337 -10.60 -5.04 -26.26
C THR A 337 -11.63 -4.01 -26.73
N ARG A 338 -11.19 -3.00 -27.48
CA ARG A 338 -12.03 -1.92 -28.02
C ARG A 338 -13.07 -2.42 -29.02
N ASP A 339 -12.70 -3.29 -29.95
CA ASP A 339 -13.58 -3.70 -31.05
C ASP A 339 -14.77 -4.54 -30.55
N TYR A 340 -14.63 -5.22 -29.40
CA TYR A 340 -15.69 -6.06 -28.82
C TYR A 340 -16.37 -5.46 -27.57
N VAL A 341 -15.85 -4.40 -26.96
CA VAL A 341 -16.36 -3.90 -25.66
C VAL A 341 -17.84 -3.49 -25.73
N ASP A 342 -18.24 -2.76 -26.77
CA ASP A 342 -19.63 -2.33 -26.94
C ASP A 342 -20.55 -3.51 -27.24
N SER A 343 -20.03 -4.52 -27.94
CA SER A 343 -20.76 -5.77 -28.19
C SER A 343 -21.09 -6.52 -26.89
N MET A 344 -20.13 -6.56 -25.95
CA MET A 344 -20.33 -7.23 -24.67
C MET A 344 -21.38 -6.50 -23.83
N ASP A 345 -21.38 -5.17 -23.86
CA ASP A 345 -22.36 -4.35 -23.15
C ASP A 345 -23.78 -4.51 -23.72
N GLU A 346 -23.94 -4.43 -25.04
CA GLU A 346 -25.26 -4.51 -25.68
C GLU A 346 -25.87 -5.92 -25.62
N LEU A 347 -25.07 -6.98 -25.80
CA LEU A 347 -25.57 -8.34 -25.91
C LEU A 347 -25.58 -9.10 -24.58
N LEU A 348 -24.55 -8.94 -23.75
CA LEU A 348 -24.33 -9.80 -22.59
C LEU A 348 -24.81 -9.16 -21.28
N GLN A 349 -24.72 -7.84 -21.12
CA GLN A 349 -25.19 -7.16 -19.90
C GLN A 349 -26.67 -7.49 -19.59
N PRO A 350 -27.62 -7.48 -20.55
CA PRO A 350 -29.01 -7.83 -20.27
C PRO A 350 -29.20 -9.28 -19.77
N LEU A 351 -28.31 -10.20 -20.17
CA LEU A 351 -28.34 -11.59 -19.72
C LEU A 351 -27.78 -11.73 -18.30
N VAL A 352 -26.73 -10.98 -17.97
CA VAL A 352 -26.18 -10.90 -16.60
C VAL A 352 -27.20 -10.30 -15.64
N ASP A 353 -27.88 -9.24 -16.05
CA ASP A 353 -28.95 -8.60 -15.28
C ASP A 353 -30.12 -9.58 -15.05
N LYS A 354 -30.51 -10.33 -16.09
CA LYS A 354 -31.54 -11.37 -15.97
C LYS A 354 -31.14 -12.50 -15.02
N ALA A 355 -29.85 -12.83 -14.94
CA ALA A 355 -29.31 -13.79 -13.99
C ALA A 355 -29.11 -13.21 -12.58
N MET A 356 -29.47 -11.94 -12.33
CA MET A 356 -29.41 -11.28 -11.02
C MET A 356 -28.00 -11.26 -10.39
N LEU A 357 -26.95 -11.20 -11.22
CA LEU A 357 -25.56 -11.05 -10.78
C LEU A 357 -25.24 -9.58 -10.45
N VAL A 358 -25.69 -9.13 -9.28
CA VAL A 358 -25.51 -7.72 -8.84
C VAL A 358 -24.03 -7.38 -8.64
N GLY A 359 -23.59 -6.25 -9.18
CA GLY A 359 -22.21 -5.74 -9.04
C GLY A 359 -21.24 -6.19 -10.13
N TYR A 360 -21.73 -6.78 -11.22
CA TYR A 360 -20.93 -7.15 -12.39
C TYR A 360 -21.29 -6.29 -13.60
N SER A 361 -20.27 -5.71 -14.25
CA SER A 361 -20.40 -5.04 -15.54
C SER A 361 -19.68 -5.85 -16.61
N CYS A 362 -20.38 -6.27 -17.66
CA CYS A 362 -19.78 -7.00 -18.79
C CYS A 362 -18.64 -6.21 -19.44
N ARG A 363 -18.75 -4.87 -19.48
CA ARG A 363 -17.68 -3.98 -19.97
C ARG A 363 -16.43 -4.07 -19.11
N GLU A 364 -16.57 -3.90 -17.79
CA GLU A 364 -15.44 -3.96 -16.85
C GLU A 364 -14.78 -5.34 -16.83
N GLU A 365 -15.59 -6.39 -16.82
CA GLU A 365 -15.13 -7.78 -16.82
C GLU A 365 -14.43 -8.15 -18.12
N TRP A 366 -14.95 -7.71 -19.27
CA TRP A 366 -14.30 -7.91 -20.56
C TRP A 366 -12.92 -7.25 -20.60
N ILE A 367 -12.85 -5.99 -20.18
CA ILE A 367 -11.61 -5.23 -20.12
C ILE A 367 -10.64 -5.90 -19.14
N SER A 368 -11.08 -6.21 -17.92
CA SER A 368 -10.25 -6.84 -16.89
C SER A 368 -9.72 -8.20 -17.34
N ALA A 369 -10.53 -9.03 -17.98
CA ALA A 369 -10.11 -10.33 -18.50
C ALA A 369 -9.06 -10.19 -19.62
N MET A 370 -9.22 -9.24 -20.54
CA MET A 370 -8.23 -8.95 -21.58
C MET A 370 -6.91 -8.42 -21.00
N VAL A 371 -6.97 -7.50 -20.03
CA VAL A 371 -5.80 -6.98 -19.32
C VAL A 371 -5.10 -8.10 -18.55
N THR A 372 -5.85 -8.96 -17.86
CA THR A 372 -5.31 -10.11 -17.10
C THR A 372 -4.62 -11.10 -18.04
N SER A 373 -5.20 -11.39 -19.21
CA SER A 373 -4.56 -12.22 -20.24
C SER A 373 -3.22 -11.66 -20.70
N LEU A 374 -3.15 -10.34 -20.93
CA LEU A 374 -1.90 -9.65 -21.25
C LEU A 374 -0.89 -9.71 -20.10
N SER A 375 -1.30 -9.36 -18.88
CA SER A 375 -0.46 -9.42 -17.68
C SER A 375 0.12 -10.81 -17.43
N MET A 376 -0.68 -11.86 -17.64
CA MET A 376 -0.21 -13.24 -17.55
C MET A 376 0.87 -13.55 -18.60
N TYR A 377 0.73 -13.05 -19.82
CA TYR A 377 1.75 -13.23 -20.87
C TYR A 377 3.03 -12.47 -20.53
N LEU A 378 2.92 -11.19 -20.11
CA LEU A 378 4.07 -10.38 -19.69
C LEU A 378 4.84 -11.08 -18.56
N THR A 379 4.12 -11.60 -17.56
CA THR A 379 4.69 -12.29 -16.38
C THR A 379 5.39 -13.59 -16.75
N LYS A 380 4.89 -14.34 -17.74
CA LYS A 380 5.44 -15.64 -18.12
C LYS A 380 6.62 -15.55 -19.08
N GLU A 381 6.57 -14.62 -20.04
CA GLU A 381 7.51 -14.62 -21.17
C GLU A 381 8.41 -13.38 -21.19
N ILE A 382 7.85 -12.17 -21.06
CA ILE A 382 8.61 -10.93 -21.27
C ILE A 382 9.46 -10.55 -20.05
N PHE A 383 8.85 -10.43 -18.88
CA PHE A 383 9.55 -10.01 -17.65
C PHE A 383 10.70 -10.96 -17.29
N PRO A 384 10.53 -12.30 -17.27
CA PRO A 384 11.63 -13.22 -17.00
C PRO A 384 12.81 -13.06 -17.97
N MET A 385 12.56 -12.78 -19.25
CA MET A 385 13.61 -12.52 -20.24
C MET A 385 14.42 -11.28 -19.85
N TYR A 386 13.76 -10.16 -19.54
CA TYR A 386 14.48 -8.95 -19.14
C TYR A 386 15.21 -9.10 -17.79
N VAL A 387 14.62 -9.79 -16.82
CA VAL A 387 15.27 -10.07 -15.54
C VAL A 387 16.55 -10.87 -15.74
N SER A 388 16.51 -11.94 -16.56
CA SER A 388 17.71 -12.74 -16.85
C SER A 388 18.84 -11.92 -17.50
N GLN A 389 18.50 -11.00 -18.41
CA GLN A 389 19.47 -10.10 -19.06
C GLN A 389 20.02 -9.02 -18.11
N LEU A 390 19.29 -8.64 -17.07
CA LEU A 390 19.76 -7.71 -16.04
C LEU A 390 20.74 -8.39 -15.06
N ASP A 391 20.50 -9.66 -14.75
CA ASP A 391 21.33 -10.47 -13.84
C ASP A 391 22.67 -10.90 -14.46
N GLU A 392 22.79 -10.92 -15.79
CA GLU A 392 24.05 -11.25 -16.47
C GLU A 392 25.17 -10.24 -16.11
N GLU A 393 26.24 -10.73 -15.47
CA GLU A 393 27.34 -9.93 -14.92
C GLU A 393 28.41 -9.52 -15.94
N SER A 394 28.45 -10.16 -17.11
CA SER A 394 29.62 -10.10 -18.00
C SER A 394 29.57 -9.09 -19.14
N ASP A 395 28.42 -8.51 -19.48
CA ASP A 395 28.30 -7.62 -20.65
C ASP A 395 27.53 -6.32 -20.34
N THR A 396 28.27 -5.23 -20.12
CA THR A 396 27.71 -3.90 -19.79
C THR A 396 26.80 -3.35 -20.90
N GLY A 397 26.99 -3.78 -22.15
CA GLY A 397 26.14 -3.43 -23.28
C GLY A 397 24.77 -4.11 -23.24
N ILE A 398 24.73 -5.40 -22.88
CA ILE A 398 23.47 -6.16 -22.79
C ILE A 398 22.63 -5.64 -21.62
N ARG A 399 23.26 -5.42 -20.46
CA ARG A 399 22.57 -4.89 -19.27
C ARG A 399 21.97 -3.50 -19.51
N SER A 400 22.70 -2.61 -20.19
CA SER A 400 22.19 -1.26 -20.51
C SER A 400 21.03 -1.31 -21.51
N GLN A 401 21.10 -2.19 -22.52
CA GLN A 401 19.98 -2.41 -23.42
C GLN A 401 18.75 -2.98 -22.70
N ALA A 402 18.93 -3.93 -21.78
CA ALA A 402 17.84 -4.50 -20.98
C ALA A 402 17.16 -3.44 -20.10
N ARG A 403 17.93 -2.52 -19.49
CA ARG A 403 17.39 -1.36 -18.75
C ARG A 403 16.51 -0.46 -19.62
N ILE A 404 16.98 -0.14 -20.84
CA ILE A 404 16.21 0.69 -21.79
C ILE A 404 14.91 -0.03 -22.20
N SER A 405 15.00 -1.33 -22.54
CA SER A 405 13.85 -2.15 -22.92
C SER A 405 12.83 -2.25 -21.77
N TRP A 406 13.29 -2.35 -20.52
CA TRP A 406 12.42 -2.36 -19.34
C TRP A 406 11.66 -1.05 -19.16
N LEU A 407 12.36 0.10 -19.23
CA LEU A 407 11.72 1.41 -19.10
C LEU A 407 10.70 1.66 -20.20
N HIS A 408 11.04 1.26 -21.43
CA HIS A 408 10.13 1.31 -22.58
C HIS A 408 8.91 0.40 -22.41
N LEU A 409 9.08 -0.82 -21.89
CA LEU A 409 7.95 -1.70 -21.57
C LEU A 409 7.01 -1.02 -20.57
N VAL A 410 7.55 -0.41 -19.51
CA VAL A 410 6.75 0.32 -18.52
C VAL A 410 6.02 1.49 -19.17
N ASP A 411 6.65 2.24 -20.07
CA ASP A 411 5.98 3.31 -20.83
C ASP A 411 4.79 2.79 -21.64
N LEU A 412 4.95 1.64 -22.32
CA LEU A 412 3.87 1.00 -23.06
C LEU A 412 2.73 0.54 -22.13
N MET A 413 3.05 -0.01 -20.96
CA MET A 413 2.06 -0.39 -19.94
C MET A 413 1.27 0.83 -19.44
N ILE A 414 1.96 1.94 -19.12
CA ILE A 414 1.32 3.19 -18.68
C ILE A 414 0.42 3.76 -19.78
N ALA A 415 0.90 3.78 -21.03
CA ALA A 415 0.13 4.29 -22.16
C ALA A 415 -1.11 3.42 -22.43
N PHE A 416 -0.95 2.10 -22.42
CA PHE A 416 -2.03 1.14 -22.57
C PHE A 416 -3.09 1.29 -21.47
N ASP A 417 -2.67 1.36 -20.20
CA ASP A 417 -3.59 1.55 -19.08
C ASP A 417 -4.39 2.86 -19.19
N LYS A 418 -3.76 3.96 -19.64
CA LYS A 418 -4.47 5.22 -19.90
C LYS A 418 -5.53 5.06 -21.00
N GLN A 419 -5.21 4.34 -22.06
CA GLN A 419 -6.17 4.05 -23.15
C GLN A 419 -7.33 3.16 -22.65
N VAL A 420 -7.03 2.13 -21.88
CA VAL A 420 -8.04 1.22 -21.30
C VAL A 420 -8.96 1.96 -20.32
N ARG A 421 -8.43 2.83 -19.45
CA ARG A 421 -9.24 3.67 -18.55
C ARG A 421 -10.18 4.59 -19.33
N SER A 422 -9.76 5.08 -20.50
CA SER A 422 -10.64 5.88 -21.35
C SER A 422 -11.86 5.08 -21.82
N LEU A 423 -11.71 3.79 -22.15
CA LEU A 423 -12.83 2.93 -22.56
C LEU A 423 -13.86 2.75 -21.42
N LEU A 424 -13.40 2.74 -20.17
CA LEU A 424 -14.28 2.68 -19.00
C LEU A 424 -15.03 3.99 -18.76
N ALA A 425 -14.39 5.15 -18.96
CA ALA A 425 -15.02 6.45 -18.74
C ALA A 425 -16.28 6.68 -19.60
N HIS A 426 -16.40 5.98 -20.74
CA HIS A 426 -17.57 6.05 -21.62
C HIS A 426 -18.78 5.26 -21.07
N SER A 427 -18.64 4.50 -19.97
CA SER A 427 -19.72 3.69 -19.38
C SER A 427 -20.71 4.49 -18.51
N GLY A 428 -20.44 5.76 -18.23
CA GLY A 428 -21.30 6.62 -17.41
C GLY A 428 -21.29 6.31 -15.90
N ILE A 429 -20.59 5.25 -15.48
CA ILE A 429 -20.32 4.96 -14.08
C ILE A 429 -19.17 5.87 -13.65
N LEU A 430 -19.50 6.92 -12.89
CA LEU A 430 -18.51 7.75 -12.22
C LEU A 430 -17.62 6.82 -11.37
N LEU A 431 -16.31 6.78 -11.70
CA LEU A 431 -15.20 6.14 -10.96
C LEU A 431 -15.03 6.72 -9.53
N SER A 432 -16.10 7.19 -8.91
CA SER A 432 -16.11 7.95 -7.65
C SER A 432 -16.11 7.09 -6.39
N LEU A 433 -16.17 5.77 -6.52
CA LEU A 433 -15.94 4.84 -5.41
C LEU A 433 -14.80 3.89 -5.78
N GLN A 434 -13.60 4.47 -5.77
CA GLN A 434 -12.33 3.82 -6.05
C GLN A 434 -11.95 2.91 -4.87
N GLU A 435 -12.56 1.73 -4.79
CA GLU A 435 -12.00 0.63 -4.01
C GLU A 435 -10.72 0.16 -4.72
N ASP A 436 -9.58 0.22 -4.04
CA ASP A 436 -8.25 -0.19 -4.56
C ASP A 436 -8.26 -1.56 -5.27
N GLY A 437 -9.19 -2.44 -4.88
CA GLY A 437 -9.38 -3.75 -5.48
C GLY A 437 -9.82 -3.74 -6.95
N ASN A 438 -10.55 -2.72 -7.43
CA ASN A 438 -11.02 -2.67 -8.82
C ASN A 438 -9.99 -2.05 -9.78
N LEU A 439 -9.14 -1.14 -9.30
CA LEU A 439 -8.05 -0.57 -10.11
C LEU A 439 -6.93 -1.58 -10.37
N GLN A 440 -6.64 -2.47 -9.40
CA GLN A 440 -5.67 -3.55 -9.60
C GLN A 440 -6.10 -4.51 -10.73
N LYS A 441 -7.41 -4.71 -10.95
CA LYS A 441 -7.92 -5.67 -11.94
C LYS A 441 -7.85 -5.18 -13.40
N ILE A 442 -7.74 -3.87 -13.61
CA ILE A 442 -7.87 -3.23 -14.92
C ILE A 442 -6.55 -2.55 -15.35
N SER A 443 -5.51 -2.68 -14.52
CA SER A 443 -4.18 -2.15 -14.79
C SER A 443 -3.23 -3.28 -15.18
N SER A 444 -2.49 -3.10 -16.28
CA SER A 444 -1.41 -4.02 -16.65
C SER A 444 -0.24 -3.96 -15.65
N LEU A 445 -0.11 -2.85 -14.91
CA LEU A 445 0.87 -2.68 -13.83
C LEU A 445 0.54 -3.52 -12.58
N SER A 446 -0.59 -4.24 -12.57
CA SER A 446 -0.91 -5.22 -11.52
C SER A 446 0.11 -6.35 -11.42
N VAL A 447 0.91 -6.58 -12.46
CA VAL A 447 2.05 -7.52 -12.43
C VAL A 447 3.00 -7.23 -11.25
N PHE A 448 3.19 -5.95 -10.89
CA PHE A 448 4.01 -5.56 -9.74
C PHE A 448 3.35 -5.82 -8.38
N CYS A 449 2.02 -6.04 -8.35
CA CYS A 449 1.30 -6.49 -7.15
C CYS A 449 1.62 -7.96 -6.86
N ASP A 450 1.64 -8.80 -7.89
CA ASP A 450 1.95 -10.23 -7.77
C ASP A 450 3.45 -10.48 -7.52
N ARG A 451 4.31 -9.62 -8.06
CA ARG A 451 5.78 -9.70 -7.98
C ARG A 451 6.39 -8.38 -7.49
N PRO A 452 6.44 -8.14 -6.16
CA PRO A 452 7.03 -6.92 -5.61
C PRO A 452 8.54 -6.84 -5.82
N ASP A 453 9.21 -7.98 -6.06
CA ASP A 453 10.62 -8.03 -6.43
C ASP A 453 10.89 -7.33 -7.77
N TRP A 454 9.95 -7.40 -8.72
CA TRP A 454 10.06 -6.71 -10.01
C TRP A 454 9.81 -5.20 -9.87
N LEU A 455 9.03 -4.78 -8.86
CA LEU A 455 8.89 -3.36 -8.54
C LEU A 455 10.23 -2.79 -8.05
N ASP A 456 10.94 -3.52 -7.19
CA ASP A 456 12.25 -3.10 -6.69
C ASP A 456 13.26 -2.98 -7.83
N LEU A 457 13.27 -3.95 -8.75
CA LEU A 457 14.10 -3.89 -9.96
C LEU A 457 13.75 -2.67 -10.83
N TRP A 458 12.46 -2.39 -11.05
CA TRP A 458 12.06 -1.19 -11.77
C TRP A 458 12.56 0.08 -11.07
N ALA A 459 12.42 0.17 -9.75
CA ALA A 459 12.89 1.31 -8.97
C ALA A 459 14.42 1.49 -9.08
N ASP A 460 15.20 0.41 -9.06
CA ASP A 460 16.66 0.45 -9.26
C ASP A 460 17.04 0.91 -10.68
N VAL A 461 16.35 0.38 -11.70
CA VAL A 461 16.57 0.79 -13.10
C VAL A 461 16.24 2.26 -13.31
N GLU A 462 15.12 2.74 -12.77
CA GLU A 462 14.68 4.13 -12.86
C GLU A 462 15.63 5.08 -12.10
N LEU A 463 16.08 4.66 -10.91
CA LEU A 463 17.11 5.37 -10.14
C LEU A 463 18.40 5.48 -10.95
N GLY A 464 18.90 4.37 -11.48
CA GLY A 464 20.13 4.32 -12.28
C GLY A 464 20.09 5.24 -13.50
N ASP A 465 19.03 5.14 -14.31
CA ASP A 465 18.84 5.97 -15.50
C ASP A 465 18.73 7.47 -15.16
N THR A 466 17.99 7.80 -14.09
CA THR A 466 17.87 9.19 -13.64
C THR A 466 19.20 9.76 -13.15
N LEU A 467 19.98 8.96 -12.40
CA LEU A 467 21.30 9.37 -11.95
C LEU A 467 22.28 9.54 -13.12
N ASP A 468 22.22 8.66 -14.12
CA ASP A 468 23.05 8.78 -15.33
C ASP A 468 22.72 10.05 -16.12
N LYS A 469 21.44 10.46 -16.19
CA LYS A 469 21.00 11.74 -16.78
C LYS A 469 21.44 12.96 -15.97
N LEU A 470 21.53 12.84 -14.65
CA LEU A 470 21.91 13.94 -13.75
C LEU A 470 23.42 14.17 -13.66
N LYS A 471 24.25 13.12 -13.82
CA LYS A 471 25.72 13.21 -13.77
C LYS A 471 26.32 14.37 -14.60
N PRO A 472 26.03 14.50 -15.91
CA PRO A 472 26.63 15.58 -16.71
C PRO A 472 26.19 16.98 -16.25
N GLU A 473 24.95 17.13 -15.77
CA GLU A 473 24.41 18.39 -15.25
C GLU A 473 25.07 18.79 -13.91
N MET A 474 25.44 17.80 -13.09
CA MET A 474 26.17 18.01 -11.83
C MET A 474 27.61 18.47 -12.08
N GLU A 475 28.25 17.96 -13.13
CA GLU A 475 29.63 18.30 -13.52
C GLU A 475 29.72 19.67 -14.21
N ASP A 476 28.66 20.13 -14.89
CA ASP A 476 28.63 21.45 -15.52
C ASP A 476 28.62 22.58 -14.47
N ALA A 477 29.72 23.33 -14.38
CA ALA A 477 29.83 24.48 -13.49
C ALA A 477 28.77 25.57 -13.76
N ARG A 478 28.24 25.69 -14.99
CA ARG A 478 27.24 26.70 -15.34
C ARG A 478 25.88 26.45 -14.69
N SER A 479 25.53 25.19 -14.46
CA SER A 479 24.26 24.79 -13.81
C SER A 479 24.18 25.29 -12.36
N TRP A 480 25.34 25.48 -11.73
CA TRP A 480 25.49 25.95 -10.35
C TRP A 480 25.56 27.47 -10.19
N ILE A 481 25.95 28.20 -11.23
CA ILE A 481 26.12 29.67 -11.18
C ILE A 481 24.87 30.39 -11.70
N THR A 482 24.21 29.81 -12.71
CA THR A 482 23.03 30.41 -13.31
C THR A 482 21.87 30.34 -12.33
N LYS A 483 21.28 31.49 -11.98
CA LYS A 483 20.10 31.58 -11.11
C LYS A 483 18.85 31.22 -11.92
N VAL A 484 17.91 30.49 -11.29
CA VAL A 484 16.60 30.23 -11.89
C VAL A 484 15.88 31.57 -12.07
N GLN A 485 15.59 31.94 -13.32
CA GLN A 485 14.91 33.18 -13.64
C GLN A 485 13.40 32.92 -13.75
N GLY A 486 12.64 33.44 -12.79
CA GLY A 486 11.18 33.58 -12.84
C GLY A 486 10.38 32.30 -13.14
N ALA A 487 10.18 31.46 -12.13
CA ALA A 487 9.00 30.59 -12.13
C ALA A 487 7.79 31.43 -11.68
N VAL A 488 6.79 31.52 -12.55
CA VAL A 488 5.57 32.36 -12.45
C VAL A 488 4.59 31.92 -11.33
N LEU A 489 5.04 31.08 -10.39
CA LEU A 489 4.29 30.60 -9.23
C LEU A 489 4.97 31.08 -7.95
N SER A 490 5.04 32.40 -7.79
CA SER A 490 5.81 33.09 -6.76
C SER A 490 5.19 33.00 -5.36
N GLY A 491 5.95 32.51 -4.39
CA GLY A 491 5.94 33.04 -3.02
C GLY A 491 6.85 34.28 -2.92
N PRO A 492 6.77 35.08 -1.85
CA PRO A 492 7.55 36.31 -1.67
C PRO A 492 9.06 36.10 -1.42
N GLU A 493 9.56 34.87 -1.40
CA GLU A 493 10.97 34.56 -1.16
C GLU A 493 11.74 34.38 -2.47
N ASP A 494 12.58 35.35 -2.82
CA ASP A 494 13.62 35.19 -3.85
C ASP A 494 14.66 34.17 -3.36
N PHE A 495 14.40 32.88 -3.60
CA PHE A 495 15.28 31.78 -3.16
C PHE A 495 16.70 31.83 -3.73
N LYS A 496 16.95 32.63 -4.79
CA LYS A 496 18.24 32.74 -5.50
C LYS A 496 18.87 31.37 -5.81
N SER A 497 18.04 30.36 -6.11
CA SER A 497 18.45 28.98 -6.34
C SER A 497 19.17 28.81 -7.69
N PRO A 498 20.20 27.95 -7.76
CA PRO A 498 20.82 27.58 -9.03
C PRO A 498 19.90 26.72 -9.91
N VAL A 499 20.16 26.71 -11.22
CA VAL A 499 19.40 25.94 -12.23
C VAL A 499 19.41 24.44 -11.95
N ILE A 500 20.51 23.89 -11.42
CA ILE A 500 20.63 22.47 -11.10
C ILE A 500 19.49 21.96 -10.21
N SER A 501 19.01 22.76 -9.25
CA SER A 501 17.88 22.37 -8.39
C SER A 501 16.60 22.13 -9.20
N SER A 502 16.34 22.96 -10.22
CA SER A 502 15.19 22.80 -11.10
C SER A 502 15.31 21.56 -12.00
N VAL A 503 16.54 21.20 -12.41
CA VAL A 503 16.82 19.98 -13.17
C VAL A 503 16.51 18.75 -12.34
N PHE A 504 17.01 18.69 -11.10
CA PHE A 504 16.69 17.60 -10.16
C PHE A 504 15.20 17.48 -9.90
N LEU A 505 14.50 18.59 -9.60
CA LEU A 505 13.06 18.57 -9.36
C LEU A 505 12.25 18.12 -10.57
N ARG A 506 12.66 18.49 -11.79
CA ARG A 506 12.03 18.03 -13.03
C ARG A 506 12.22 16.52 -13.21
N CYS A 507 13.42 16.00 -12.96
CA CYS A 507 13.69 14.57 -13.00
C CYS A 507 12.85 13.81 -11.96
N LEU A 508 12.82 14.29 -10.71
CA LEU A 508 11.97 13.73 -9.66
C LEU A 508 10.49 13.74 -10.04
N SER A 509 9.99 14.85 -10.57
CA SER A 509 8.60 14.97 -11.01
C SER A 509 8.28 13.93 -12.08
N SER A 510 9.18 13.74 -13.06
CA SER A 510 9.03 12.72 -14.09
C SER A 510 8.93 11.30 -13.52
N VAL A 511 9.76 10.96 -12.53
CA VAL A 511 9.73 9.65 -11.85
C VAL A 511 8.45 9.48 -11.04
N VAL A 512 8.03 10.53 -10.32
CA VAL A 512 6.77 10.53 -9.56
C VAL A 512 5.56 10.36 -10.47
N GLU A 513 5.50 11.02 -11.63
CA GLU A 513 4.41 10.84 -12.61
C GLU A 513 4.27 9.39 -13.07
N ARG A 514 5.39 8.67 -13.24
CA ARG A 514 5.36 7.24 -13.56
C ARG A 514 4.82 6.43 -12.39
N CYS A 515 5.24 6.72 -11.17
CA CYS A 515 4.74 6.09 -9.96
C CYS A 515 3.22 6.27 -9.78
N ARG A 516 2.64 7.44 -10.13
CA ARG A 516 1.19 7.69 -10.04
C ARG A 516 0.34 6.68 -10.82
N SER A 517 0.92 6.05 -11.84
CA SER A 517 0.22 5.06 -12.66
C SER A 517 -0.01 3.71 -11.96
N LEU A 518 0.76 3.39 -10.92
CA LEU A 518 0.65 2.15 -10.16
C LEU A 518 -0.74 2.02 -9.52
N PRO A 519 -1.37 0.83 -9.51
CA PRO A 519 -2.73 0.66 -9.03
C PRO A 519 -2.85 0.65 -7.50
N SER A 520 -1.79 0.29 -6.76
CA SER A 520 -1.81 0.16 -5.30
C SER A 520 -1.04 1.29 -4.60
N ILE A 521 -1.65 1.87 -3.56
CA ILE A 521 -1.03 2.89 -2.71
C ILE A 521 0.24 2.35 -2.02
N SER A 522 0.24 1.10 -1.55
CA SER A 522 1.41 0.50 -0.89
C SER A 522 2.60 0.35 -1.84
N LEU A 523 2.36 -0.02 -3.10
CA LEU A 523 3.41 -0.12 -4.12
C LEU A 523 3.93 1.27 -4.51
N ARG A 524 3.06 2.28 -4.61
CA ARG A 524 3.49 3.67 -4.84
C ARG A 524 4.43 4.14 -3.74
N SER A 525 4.05 3.93 -2.47
CA SER A 525 4.87 4.27 -1.30
C SER A 525 6.23 3.58 -1.35
N ARG A 526 6.26 2.26 -1.61
CA ARG A 526 7.49 1.48 -1.75
C ARG A 526 8.37 1.99 -2.89
N PHE A 527 7.80 2.26 -4.06
CA PHE A 527 8.54 2.78 -5.21
C PHE A 527 9.16 4.16 -4.92
N VAL A 528 8.41 5.06 -4.29
CA VAL A 528 8.90 6.38 -3.87
C VAL A 528 10.10 6.24 -2.92
N ARG A 529 10.03 5.34 -1.94
CA ARG A 529 11.14 5.07 -1.01
C ARG A 529 12.38 4.48 -1.69
N LEU A 530 12.22 3.67 -2.72
CA LEU A 530 13.32 2.99 -3.41
C LEU A 530 13.96 3.81 -4.53
N ALA A 531 13.20 4.66 -5.23
CA ALA A 531 13.72 5.45 -6.35
C ALA A 531 13.86 6.94 -6.02
N VAL A 532 12.80 7.57 -5.51
CA VAL A 532 12.73 9.04 -5.33
C VAL A 532 13.59 9.49 -4.14
N ALA A 533 13.47 8.83 -2.99
CA ALA A 533 14.23 9.18 -1.79
C ALA A 533 15.76 9.09 -2.00
N PRO A 534 16.32 8.05 -2.65
CA PRO A 534 17.75 8.02 -2.97
C PRO A 534 18.22 9.12 -3.93
N ILE A 535 17.39 9.58 -4.87
CA ILE A 535 17.73 10.72 -5.73
C ILE A 535 17.83 12.00 -4.89
N ILE A 536 16.92 12.20 -3.94
CA ILE A 536 16.97 13.33 -2.99
C ILE A 536 18.24 13.28 -2.14
N ARG A 537 18.58 12.11 -1.59
CA ARG A 537 19.82 11.91 -0.84
C ARG A 537 21.06 12.18 -1.69
N LYS A 538 21.05 11.75 -2.96
CA LYS A 538 22.16 12.02 -3.88
C LYS A 538 22.34 13.50 -4.20
N PHE A 539 21.23 14.25 -4.28
CA PHE A 539 21.29 15.70 -4.39
C PHE A 539 21.96 16.33 -3.17
N LEU A 540 21.54 15.92 -1.96
CA LEU A 540 22.15 16.38 -0.71
C LEU A 540 23.65 16.05 -0.62
N ASP A 541 24.05 14.82 -0.97
CA ASP A 541 25.46 14.42 -1.02
C ASP A 541 26.28 15.31 -1.96
N CYS A 542 25.69 15.71 -3.09
CA CYS A 542 26.34 16.62 -4.02
C CYS A 542 26.52 18.03 -3.42
N LEU A 543 25.49 18.55 -2.75
CA LEU A 543 25.59 19.84 -2.05
C LEU A 543 26.65 19.80 -0.96
N LEU A 544 26.69 18.72 -0.18
CA LEU A 544 27.66 18.51 0.89
C LEU A 544 29.09 18.43 0.35
N LEU A 545 29.34 17.60 -0.65
CA LEU A 545 30.65 17.46 -1.28
C LEU A 545 31.16 18.82 -1.79
N ARG A 546 30.31 19.58 -2.47
CA ARG A 546 30.66 20.91 -2.99
C ARG A 546 31.05 21.89 -1.89
N CYS A 547 30.37 21.86 -0.75
CA CYS A 547 30.69 22.72 0.39
C CYS A 547 31.98 22.28 1.09
N GLN A 548 32.20 20.97 1.25
CA GLN A 548 33.43 20.41 1.82
C GLN A 548 34.66 20.71 0.95
N GLU A 549 34.54 20.64 -0.37
CA GLU A 549 35.61 21.06 -1.29
C GLU A 549 35.95 22.54 -1.14
N ALA A 550 34.93 23.39 -1.00
CA ALA A 550 35.12 24.83 -0.79
C ALA A 550 35.84 25.10 0.54
N GLU A 551 35.44 24.41 1.61
CA GLU A 551 36.09 24.49 2.92
C GLU A 551 37.53 23.95 2.87
N GLY A 552 37.77 22.80 2.24
CA GLY A 552 39.09 22.15 2.19
C GLY A 552 40.13 22.92 1.38
N LEU A 553 39.72 23.63 0.33
CA LEU A 553 40.64 24.37 -0.55
C LEU A 553 41.06 25.74 0.00
N THR A 554 40.13 26.45 0.67
CA THR A 554 40.35 27.86 1.02
C THR A 554 39.97 28.22 2.45
N ALA A 555 39.54 27.25 3.26
CA ALA A 555 38.95 27.47 4.58
C ALA A 555 37.79 28.50 4.56
N LEU A 556 37.09 28.63 3.41
CA LEU A 556 36.03 29.61 3.16
C LEU A 556 36.46 31.08 3.37
N THR A 557 37.74 31.37 3.16
CA THR A 557 38.28 32.73 3.37
C THR A 557 38.16 33.64 2.15
N ASP A 558 38.07 33.07 0.95
CA ASP A 558 37.85 33.73 -0.34
C ASP A 558 36.35 33.98 -0.60
N ASP A 559 36.06 34.91 -1.51
CA ASP A 559 34.68 35.23 -1.86
C ASP A 559 34.04 34.16 -2.74
N ASP A 560 34.81 33.51 -3.63
CA ASP A 560 34.30 32.48 -4.54
C ASP A 560 33.84 31.23 -3.80
N ALA A 561 34.57 30.77 -2.78
CA ALA A 561 34.12 29.67 -1.92
C ALA A 561 32.88 30.03 -1.10
N LEU A 562 32.76 31.27 -0.60
CA LEU A 562 31.54 31.73 0.07
C LEU A 562 30.35 31.74 -0.89
N VAL A 563 30.54 32.20 -2.13
CA VAL A 563 29.51 32.12 -3.17
C VAL A 563 29.14 30.66 -3.46
N LYS A 564 30.13 29.75 -3.56
CA LYS A 564 29.87 28.31 -3.76
C LYS A 564 29.01 27.73 -2.63
N VAL A 565 29.34 27.97 -1.37
CA VAL A 565 28.54 27.46 -0.23
C VAL A 565 27.15 28.11 -0.17
N THR A 566 27.05 29.42 -0.38
CA THR A 566 25.75 30.12 -0.36
C THR A 566 24.82 29.67 -1.49
N THR A 567 25.35 29.37 -2.69
CA THR A 567 24.54 28.77 -3.78
C THR A 567 24.03 27.38 -3.42
N SER A 568 24.82 26.55 -2.74
CA SER A 568 24.38 25.24 -2.23
C SER A 568 23.31 25.36 -1.16
N ILE A 569 23.41 26.35 -0.26
CA ILE A 569 22.39 26.63 0.76
C ILE A 569 21.07 27.07 0.10
N ASN A 570 21.13 27.96 -0.89
CA ASN A 570 19.94 28.36 -1.64
C ASN A 570 19.29 27.20 -2.38
N ALA A 571 20.10 26.32 -2.96
CA ALA A 571 19.64 25.11 -3.63
C ALA A 571 18.88 24.20 -2.66
N ALA A 572 19.45 23.94 -1.48
CA ALA A 572 18.82 23.17 -0.40
C ALA A 572 17.48 23.77 0.04
N ARG A 573 17.43 25.09 0.28
CA ARG A 573 16.21 25.78 0.74
C ARG A 573 15.07 25.71 -0.29
N TYR A 574 15.39 25.93 -1.56
CA TYR A 574 14.39 25.82 -2.63
C TYR A 574 13.86 24.39 -2.73
N PHE A 575 14.75 23.41 -2.64
CA PHE A 575 14.37 22.00 -2.69
C PHE A 575 13.50 21.57 -1.49
N GLU A 576 13.86 21.99 -0.28
CA GLU A 576 13.07 21.82 0.95
C GLU A 576 11.65 22.38 0.79
N SER A 577 11.52 23.60 0.26
CA SER A 577 10.23 24.25 0.04
C SER A 577 9.33 23.43 -0.90
N VAL A 578 9.88 22.92 -1.99
CA VAL A 578 9.12 22.14 -2.98
C VAL A 578 8.73 20.78 -2.41
N LEU A 579 9.62 20.12 -1.67
CA LEU A 579 9.29 18.84 -1.02
C LEU A 579 8.20 19.00 0.04
N LYS A 580 8.20 20.09 0.81
CA LYS A 580 7.12 20.40 1.76
C LYS A 580 5.79 20.60 1.06
N GLU A 581 5.76 21.32 -0.07
CA GLU A 581 4.56 21.47 -0.90
C GLU A 581 4.06 20.11 -1.44
N TRP A 582 4.97 19.23 -1.86
CA TRP A 582 4.60 17.87 -2.29
C TRP A 582 3.98 17.06 -1.15
N CYS A 583 4.51 17.16 0.07
CA CYS A 583 3.93 16.50 1.24
C CYS A 583 2.50 16.96 1.57
N GLU A 584 2.06 18.12 1.07
CA GLU A 584 0.69 18.63 1.22
C GLU A 584 -0.26 18.15 0.10
N ASP A 585 0.25 17.59 -1.01
CA ASP A 585 -0.58 17.02 -2.08
C ASP A 585 -1.26 15.73 -1.62
N SER A 586 -2.56 15.62 -1.89
CA SER A 586 -3.40 14.42 -1.70
C SER A 586 -2.71 13.12 -2.07
N PHE A 587 -1.96 13.11 -3.18
CA PHE A 587 -1.24 11.93 -3.65
C PHE A 587 -0.25 11.39 -2.61
N PHE A 588 0.49 12.28 -1.94
CA PHE A 588 1.50 11.88 -0.94
C PHE A 588 0.89 11.64 0.43
N LEU A 589 -0.18 12.37 0.78
CA LEU A 589 -0.93 12.14 2.03
C LEU A 589 -1.57 10.75 2.07
N ASP A 590 -2.17 10.30 0.96
CA ASP A 590 -2.79 8.97 0.86
C ASP A 590 -1.77 7.84 1.11
N MET A 591 -0.52 8.02 0.67
CA MET A 591 0.55 7.02 0.87
C MET A 591 0.96 6.86 2.34
N VAL A 592 0.92 7.94 3.12
CA VAL A 592 1.24 7.92 4.55
C VAL A 592 0.16 7.17 5.34
N GLN A 593 -1.10 7.30 4.91
CA GLN A 593 -2.24 6.63 5.55
C GLN A 593 -2.32 5.15 5.16
N GLY A 594 -2.03 4.81 3.89
CA GLY A 594 -2.04 3.43 3.39
C GLY A 594 -0.94 2.54 3.99
N ASP A 595 0.22 3.11 4.32
CA ASP A 595 1.34 2.38 4.93
C ASP A 595 1.07 2.00 6.40
N GLN A 596 0.31 2.83 7.13
CA GLN A 596 -0.09 2.56 8.52
C GLN A 596 -1.12 1.43 8.65
N LEU A 597 -1.93 1.19 7.61
CA LEU A 597 -2.90 0.10 7.55
C LEU A 597 -2.29 -1.24 7.08
N GLY A 598 -1.08 -1.21 6.50
CA GLY A 598 -0.41 -2.39 5.92
C GLY A 598 0.50 -3.16 6.87
N VAL A 599 0.79 -2.63 8.06
CA VAL A 599 1.61 -3.32 9.07
C VAL A 599 0.69 -3.94 10.12
N PRO A 600 0.63 -5.28 10.27
CA PRO A 600 -0.05 -5.85 11.42
C PRO A 600 0.73 -5.39 12.65
N VAL A 601 0.06 -4.68 13.55
CA VAL A 601 0.59 -4.29 14.85
C VAL A 601 1.00 -5.57 15.56
N SER A 602 2.28 -5.93 15.44
CA SER A 602 2.91 -6.90 16.31
C SER A 602 3.07 -6.20 17.64
N GLU A 603 2.09 -6.36 18.52
CA GLU A 603 2.24 -6.13 19.95
C GLU A 603 3.40 -7.01 20.44
N ASN A 604 4.62 -6.47 20.44
CA ASN A 604 5.76 -6.83 21.31
C ASN A 604 7.06 -6.19 20.81
N SER A 605 7.24 -4.89 21.10
CA SER A 605 8.58 -4.30 21.22
C SER A 605 8.54 -3.07 22.13
N SER A 606 8.21 -3.29 23.39
CA SER A 606 8.44 -2.32 24.45
C SER A 606 9.93 -2.24 24.78
N SER A 607 10.68 -1.35 24.13
CA SER A 607 11.83 -0.67 24.77
C SER A 607 12.39 0.49 23.92
N GLY A 608 12.32 1.71 24.44
CA GLY A 608 13.38 2.71 24.23
C GLY A 608 13.03 4.01 23.51
N GLY A 609 12.12 4.81 24.09
CA GLY A 609 12.09 6.27 24.10
C GLY A 609 12.70 7.05 22.92
N ALA A 610 11.87 7.35 21.92
CA ALA A 610 11.83 8.65 21.26
C ALA A 610 10.35 8.99 21.06
N ILE A 611 10.01 10.25 21.30
CA ILE A 611 8.64 10.76 21.17
C ILE A 611 8.22 10.56 19.72
N GLU A 612 7.33 9.61 19.46
CA GLU A 612 6.57 9.52 18.21
C GLU A 612 5.75 10.81 18.09
N GLY A 613 6.28 11.75 17.30
CA GLY A 613 5.51 12.87 16.77
C GLY A 613 4.42 12.37 15.81
N PRO A 614 3.42 13.21 15.51
CA PRO A 614 2.29 12.82 14.67
C PRO A 614 2.78 12.39 13.29
N GLY A 615 2.28 11.24 12.81
CA GLY A 615 2.62 10.54 11.56
C GLY A 615 3.51 11.28 10.56
N GLY A 616 4.76 10.84 10.44
CA GLY A 616 5.74 11.43 9.54
C GLY A 616 5.34 11.28 8.07
N GLY A 617 5.46 12.37 7.31
CA GLY A 617 5.36 12.40 5.86
C GLY A 617 6.39 11.50 5.18
N ILE A 618 6.09 11.10 3.95
CA ILE A 618 6.91 10.14 3.18
C ILE A 618 8.35 10.60 2.91
N PHE A 619 8.62 11.91 2.98
CA PHE A 619 9.93 12.53 2.81
C PHE A 619 10.46 13.22 4.07
N ASP A 620 9.86 13.02 5.24
CA ASP A 620 10.24 13.76 6.46
C ASP A 620 11.71 13.54 6.86
N GLU A 621 12.22 12.32 6.66
CA GLU A 621 13.63 12.01 6.91
C GLU A 621 14.55 12.81 5.97
N GLU A 622 14.24 12.84 4.67
CA GLU A 622 15.00 13.60 3.68
C GLU A 622 14.90 15.12 3.91
N ILE A 623 13.72 15.64 4.21
CA ILE A 623 13.50 17.06 4.52
C ILE A 623 14.29 17.45 5.77
N GLY A 624 14.24 16.65 6.83
CA GLY A 624 15.02 16.89 8.05
C GLY A 624 16.52 16.96 7.79
N LYS A 625 17.07 16.07 6.96
CA LYS A 625 18.49 16.09 6.57
C LYS A 625 18.87 17.35 5.77
N ILE A 626 17.99 17.84 4.90
CA ILE A 626 18.20 19.09 4.15
C ILE A 626 18.19 20.30 5.10
N GLU A 627 17.27 20.32 6.07
CA GLU A 627 17.20 21.36 7.10
C GLU A 627 18.47 21.38 7.96
N GLU A 628 18.93 20.22 8.44
CA GLU A 628 20.17 20.08 9.19
C GLU A 628 21.36 20.62 8.40
N PHE A 629 21.53 20.19 7.15
CA PHE A 629 22.58 20.70 6.25
C PHE A 629 22.54 22.22 6.14
N ARG A 630 21.37 22.82 5.90
CA ARG A 630 21.24 24.28 5.79
C ARG A 630 21.70 24.97 7.07
N THR A 631 21.22 24.51 8.23
CA THR A 631 21.55 25.14 9.52
C THR A 631 23.05 25.06 9.82
N GLU A 632 23.67 23.90 9.59
CA GLU A 632 25.10 23.68 9.82
C GLU A 632 25.96 24.62 8.95
N TRP A 633 25.67 24.71 7.65
CA TRP A 633 26.50 25.50 6.74
C TRP A 633 26.26 27.01 6.88
N VAL A 634 25.04 27.44 7.24
CA VAL A 634 24.75 28.84 7.60
C VAL A 634 25.54 29.26 8.85
N GLU A 635 25.60 28.39 9.86
CA GLU A 635 26.38 28.65 11.07
C GLU A 635 27.89 28.68 10.76
N LYS A 636 28.39 27.72 9.96
CA LYS A 636 29.80 27.70 9.53
C LYS A 636 30.23 28.97 8.81
N ILE A 637 29.43 29.49 7.88
CA ILE A 637 29.71 30.78 7.20
C ILE A 637 29.87 31.90 8.23
N SER A 638 28.94 31.98 9.19
CA SER A 638 28.96 32.98 10.25
C SER A 638 30.23 32.87 11.10
N ILE A 639 30.62 31.66 11.47
CA ILE A 639 31.84 31.40 12.27
C ILE A 639 33.11 31.79 11.50
N VAL A 640 33.22 31.45 10.21
CA VAL A 640 34.41 31.75 9.41
C VAL A 640 34.59 33.25 9.22
N VAL A 641 33.52 33.97 8.86
CA VAL A 641 33.58 35.43 8.70
C VAL A 641 33.93 36.09 10.04
N LEU A 642 33.35 35.63 11.15
CA LEU A 642 33.67 36.14 12.49
C LEU A 642 35.15 35.89 12.87
N ARG A 643 35.69 34.71 12.56
CA ARG A 643 37.12 34.39 12.79
C ARG A 643 38.03 35.27 11.95
N GLY A 644 37.66 35.54 10.70
CA GLY A 644 38.40 36.46 9.83
C GLY A 644 38.40 37.90 10.37
N PHE A 645 37.26 38.35 10.89
CA PHE A 645 37.13 39.63 11.56
C PHE A 645 38.00 39.70 12.83
N ASP A 646 37.90 38.70 13.72
CA ASP A 646 38.72 38.61 14.94
C ASP A 646 40.21 38.69 14.59
N ALA A 647 40.65 37.95 13.57
CA ALA A 647 42.05 37.93 13.14
C ALA A 647 42.58 39.32 12.72
N ARG A 648 41.78 40.10 12.01
CA ARG A 648 42.11 41.47 11.57
C ARG A 648 41.94 42.50 12.69
N CYS A 649 41.04 42.26 13.64
CA CYS A 649 40.77 43.13 14.77
C CYS A 649 41.77 42.96 15.92
N ARG A 650 42.63 41.92 15.89
CA ARG A 650 43.63 41.65 16.95
C ARG A 650 44.54 42.82 17.26
N ASP A 651 45.00 43.56 16.25
CA ASP A 651 45.92 44.70 16.47
C ASP A 651 45.21 45.88 17.13
N TYR A 652 43.94 46.11 16.76
CA TYR A 652 43.08 47.08 17.43
C TYR A 652 42.86 46.70 18.91
N MET A 653 42.58 45.42 19.20
CA MET A 653 42.35 44.95 20.57
C MET A 653 43.61 45.00 21.45
N LYS A 654 44.79 44.73 20.87
CA LYS A 654 46.08 44.73 21.62
C LYS A 654 46.60 46.12 21.96
N ASN A 655 46.22 47.16 21.20
CA ASN A 655 46.74 48.51 21.39
C ASN A 655 46.13 49.21 22.62
N ARG A 656 46.57 48.81 23.83
CA ARG A 656 46.06 49.36 25.10
C ARG A 656 46.35 50.86 25.30
N LYS A 657 47.30 51.41 24.56
CA LYS A 657 47.73 52.82 24.67
C LYS A 657 46.68 53.77 24.08
N GLN A 658 45.93 53.34 23.06
CA GLN A 658 44.91 54.16 22.39
C GLN A 658 43.78 54.61 23.33
N TRP A 659 43.58 53.91 24.45
CA TRP A 659 42.57 54.21 25.47
C TRP A 659 43.07 55.19 26.54
N GLN A 660 44.37 55.50 26.54
CA GLN A 660 45.08 56.29 27.55
C GLN A 660 45.73 57.57 27.02
N GLU A 661 45.58 57.85 25.73
CA GLU A 661 46.16 59.04 25.09
C GLU A 661 45.46 60.33 25.55
N LYS A 662 46.26 61.38 25.78
CA LYS A 662 45.76 62.69 26.21
C LYS A 662 45.33 63.50 24.98
N GLY A 663 44.01 63.61 24.79
CA GLY A 663 43.26 64.79 24.33
C GLY A 663 43.57 65.54 23.03
N GLU A 664 44.72 65.38 22.36
CA GLU A 664 45.08 66.25 21.23
C GLU A 664 44.61 65.75 19.85
N GLU A 665 44.17 64.48 19.74
CA GLU A 665 43.59 63.91 18.50
C GLU A 665 42.26 63.17 18.82
N GLY A 666 41.25 63.92 19.23
CA GLY A 666 39.97 63.39 19.78
C GLY A 666 38.93 62.87 18.78
N TRP A 667 39.14 63.02 17.46
CA TRP A 667 38.13 62.64 16.44
C TRP A 667 38.62 61.55 15.46
N THR A 668 39.81 60.99 15.65
CA THR A 668 40.37 60.06 14.67
C THR A 668 39.99 58.61 14.99
N VAL A 669 39.23 58.01 14.07
CA VAL A 669 38.89 56.59 14.03
C VAL A 669 40.17 55.76 14.06
N SER A 670 40.18 54.67 14.82
CA SER A 670 41.34 53.78 14.88
C SER A 670 41.59 53.12 13.52
N LYS A 671 42.71 53.49 12.87
CA LYS A 671 43.11 52.96 11.55
C LYS A 671 43.17 51.43 11.51
N SER A 672 43.55 50.79 12.63
CA SER A 672 43.57 49.33 12.77
C SER A 672 42.18 48.69 12.83
N PHE A 673 41.13 49.45 13.18
CA PHE A 673 39.76 48.97 13.23
C PHE A 673 39.07 49.09 11.86
N VAL A 674 39.35 50.16 11.12
CA VAL A 674 38.79 50.41 9.78
C VAL A 674 39.04 49.22 8.83
N GLY A 675 40.24 48.64 8.83
CA GLY A 675 40.54 47.47 7.98
C GLY A 675 39.79 46.18 8.38
N ALA A 676 39.38 46.04 9.65
CA ALA A 676 38.54 44.93 10.09
C ALA A 676 37.07 45.16 9.72
N LEU A 677 36.59 46.41 9.83
CA LEU A 677 35.25 46.81 9.41
C LEU A 677 35.05 46.70 7.89
N ASP A 678 36.04 47.12 7.10
CA ASP A 678 36.04 46.97 5.63
C ASP A 678 35.94 45.50 5.22
N TYR A 679 36.72 44.62 5.86
CA TYR A 679 36.60 43.17 5.66
C TYR A 679 35.19 42.65 5.99
N LEU A 680 34.63 43.05 7.14
CA LEU A 680 33.30 42.62 7.55
C LEU A 680 32.23 43.10 6.57
N GLN A 681 32.28 44.36 6.17
CA GLN A 681 31.37 44.95 5.20
C GLN A 681 31.46 44.27 3.84
N GLY A 682 32.68 44.00 3.35
CA GLY A 682 32.92 43.29 2.10
C GLY A 682 32.32 41.89 2.13
N LYS A 683 32.58 41.11 3.18
CA LYS A 683 32.02 39.76 3.33
C LYS A 683 30.50 39.75 3.44
N ILE A 684 29.89 40.64 4.24
CA ILE A 684 28.43 40.72 4.35
C ILE A 684 27.81 41.12 3.01
N SER A 685 28.43 42.03 2.24
CA SER A 685 27.94 42.42 0.91
C SER A 685 27.94 41.25 -0.09
N VAL A 686 28.98 40.41 -0.05
CA VAL A 686 29.03 39.18 -0.86
C VAL A 686 27.89 38.23 -0.48
N LEU A 687 27.67 38.03 0.82
CA LEU A 687 26.59 37.18 1.33
C LEU A 687 25.20 37.73 1.00
N GLU A 688 25.01 39.04 1.03
CA GLU A 688 23.75 39.69 0.62
C GLU A 688 23.45 39.44 -0.87
N GLY A 689 24.47 39.53 -1.73
CA GLY A 689 24.33 39.28 -3.16
C GLY A 689 24.03 37.81 -3.51
N SER A 690 24.56 36.87 -2.73
CA SER A 690 24.51 35.45 -3.04
C SER A 690 23.42 34.68 -2.27
N LEU A 691 23.24 34.90 -0.98
CA LEU A 691 22.35 34.12 -0.11
C LEU A 691 20.89 34.61 -0.18
N ASN A 692 19.94 33.70 0.03
CA ASN A 692 18.51 34.03 0.16
C ASN A 692 18.26 34.93 1.38
N GLY A 693 17.19 35.73 1.32
CA GLY A 693 16.94 36.79 2.31
C GLY A 693 16.77 36.28 3.74
N THR A 694 16.09 35.16 3.91
CA THR A 694 15.84 34.51 5.20
C THR A 694 17.11 34.00 5.88
N ASP A 695 17.96 33.26 5.16
CA ASP A 695 19.22 32.76 5.73
C ASP A 695 20.23 33.91 5.91
N PHE A 696 20.22 34.89 5.01
CA PHE A 696 21.02 36.11 5.17
C PHE A 696 20.71 36.83 6.48
N VAL A 697 19.43 36.96 6.82
CA VAL A 697 19.02 37.57 8.10
C VAL A 697 19.55 36.79 9.30
N GLY A 698 19.57 35.45 9.21
CA GLY A 698 20.19 34.60 10.22
C GLY A 698 21.70 34.87 10.36
N VAL A 699 22.42 34.91 9.24
CA VAL A 699 23.88 35.10 9.22
C VAL A 699 24.28 36.45 9.81
N TRP A 700 23.73 37.57 9.31
CA TRP A 700 24.20 38.88 9.78
C TRP A 700 23.84 39.14 11.25
N ARG A 701 22.72 38.60 11.76
CA ARG A 701 22.37 38.68 13.19
C ARG A 701 23.32 37.85 14.05
N SER A 702 23.71 36.67 13.58
CA SER A 702 24.72 35.84 14.24
C SER A 702 26.08 36.55 14.27
N LEU A 703 26.48 37.18 13.16
CA LEU A 703 27.69 38.00 13.07
C LEU A 703 27.66 39.19 14.03
N ALA A 704 26.56 39.96 14.08
CA ALA A 704 26.41 41.08 15.01
C ALA A 704 26.56 40.63 16.47
N THR A 705 25.90 39.53 16.84
CA THR A 705 26.01 38.92 18.17
C THR A 705 27.44 38.46 18.48
N GLY A 706 28.10 37.86 17.50
CA GLY A 706 29.50 37.44 17.61
C GLY A 706 30.45 38.62 17.82
N VAL A 707 30.29 39.68 17.02
CA VAL A 707 31.11 40.90 17.11
C VAL A 707 30.87 41.63 18.42
N ASP A 708 29.62 41.74 18.91
CA ASP A 708 29.30 42.30 20.23
C ASP A 708 30.06 41.58 21.34
N ARG A 709 30.01 40.24 21.35
CA ARG A 709 30.71 39.40 22.33
C ARG A 709 32.24 39.57 22.23
N LEU A 710 32.78 39.63 21.02
CA LEU A 710 34.21 39.82 20.80
C LEU A 710 34.68 41.18 21.34
N LEU A 711 34.03 42.27 20.95
CA LEU A 711 34.40 43.61 21.41
C LEU A 711 34.25 43.75 22.92
N PHE A 712 33.15 43.23 23.47
CA PHE A 712 32.91 43.25 24.90
C PHE A 712 34.01 42.52 25.69
N ASN A 713 34.34 41.28 25.30
CA ASN A 713 35.33 40.48 26.02
C ASN A 713 36.75 41.02 25.84
N SER A 714 37.10 41.48 24.64
CA SER A 714 38.46 41.86 24.29
C SER A 714 38.83 43.29 24.66
N ILE A 715 37.85 44.18 24.84
CA ILE A 715 38.08 45.60 25.16
C ILE A 715 37.57 45.88 26.58
N LEU A 716 36.26 45.78 26.80
CA LEU A 716 35.61 46.21 28.05
C LEU A 716 35.93 45.30 29.25
N MET A 717 36.07 44.00 29.01
CA MET A 717 36.39 43.03 30.07
C MET A 717 37.91 42.89 30.32
N THR A 718 38.74 43.67 29.65
CA THR A 718 40.18 43.72 29.94
C THR A 718 40.48 44.75 31.04
N ASN A 719 41.58 44.55 31.80
CA ASN A 719 41.98 45.47 32.89
C ASN A 719 42.64 46.77 32.36
N VAL A 720 42.14 47.29 31.25
CA VAL A 720 42.61 48.52 30.62
C VAL A 720 41.97 49.72 31.31
N LYS A 721 42.68 50.85 31.38
CA LYS A 721 42.14 52.11 31.91
C LYS A 721 41.67 53.02 30.77
N PHE A 722 40.47 53.58 30.91
CA PHE A 722 39.85 54.47 29.91
C PHE A 722 39.85 55.92 30.40
N TYR A 723 40.56 56.78 29.67
CA TYR A 723 40.52 58.24 29.83
C TYR A 723 39.47 58.86 28.89
N ASP A 724 39.16 60.14 29.04
CA ASP A 724 38.07 60.80 28.30
C ASP A 724 38.22 60.66 26.78
N GLY A 725 39.40 60.97 26.23
CA GLY A 725 39.67 60.78 24.80
C GLY A 725 39.56 59.32 24.33
N GLY A 726 39.85 58.35 25.20
CA GLY A 726 39.68 56.92 24.90
C GLY A 726 38.21 56.49 24.85
N VAL A 727 37.34 57.10 25.67
CA VAL A 727 35.89 56.84 25.65
C VAL A 727 35.24 57.48 24.42
N GLU A 728 35.67 58.68 24.04
CA GLU A 728 35.21 59.34 22.80
C GLU A 728 35.63 58.56 21.55
N ARG A 729 36.89 58.08 21.51
CA ARG A 729 37.38 57.23 20.43
C ARG A 729 36.61 55.91 20.33
N PHE A 730 36.40 55.20 21.45
CA PHE A 730 35.61 53.97 21.47
C PHE A 730 34.16 54.22 21.01
N GLY A 731 33.57 55.36 21.39
CA GLY A 731 32.25 55.78 20.90
C GLY A 731 32.23 56.00 19.38
N SER A 732 33.22 56.69 18.84
CA SER A 732 33.35 56.96 17.40
C SER A 732 33.56 55.69 16.60
N ASP A 733 34.39 54.76 17.09
CA ASP A 733 34.61 53.45 16.47
C ASP A 733 33.32 52.61 16.44
N LEU A 734 32.53 52.61 17.53
CA LEU A 734 31.25 51.92 17.60
C LEU A 734 30.20 52.53 16.67
N GLU A 735 30.15 53.86 16.51
CA GLU A 735 29.25 54.51 15.55
C GLU A 735 29.51 54.05 14.11
N ILE A 736 30.77 53.82 13.73
CA ILE A 736 31.12 53.31 12.39
C ILE A 736 30.76 51.84 12.25
N LEU A 737 31.01 51.03 13.28
CA LEU A 737 30.55 49.64 13.31
C LEU A 737 29.03 49.57 13.12
N PHE A 738 28.26 50.41 13.83
CA PHE A 738 26.83 50.50 13.67
C PHE A 738 26.44 50.94 12.25
N GLY A 739 27.19 51.90 11.68
CA GLY A 739 27.07 52.31 10.29
C GLY A 739 27.24 51.17 9.27
N VAL A 740 28.17 50.23 9.51
CA VAL A 740 28.34 49.04 8.65
C VAL A 740 27.03 48.24 8.59
N PHE A 741 26.36 48.04 9.73
CA PHE A 741 25.08 47.32 9.80
C PHE A 741 23.86 48.16 9.43
N GLY A 742 24.01 49.48 9.28
CA GLY A 742 22.94 50.42 8.97
C GLY A 742 22.26 50.19 7.62
N ALA A 743 22.92 49.49 6.69
CA ALA A 743 22.34 49.07 5.42
C ALA A 743 21.20 48.05 5.59
N TRP A 744 21.21 47.26 6.67
CA TRP A 744 20.28 46.13 6.87
C TRP A 744 19.38 46.29 8.10
N CYS A 745 19.62 47.30 8.94
CA CYS A 745 18.81 47.58 10.12
C CYS A 745 18.70 49.08 10.39
N LEU A 746 17.49 49.53 10.76
CA LEU A 746 17.21 50.91 11.18
C LEU A 746 17.85 51.30 12.53
N ARG A 747 18.12 50.31 13.40
CA ARG A 747 18.68 50.50 14.76
C ARG A 747 19.74 49.43 15.06
N PRO A 748 20.91 49.51 14.41
CA PRO A 748 21.99 48.54 14.58
C PRO A 748 22.45 48.39 16.03
N GLU A 749 22.38 49.45 16.86
CA GLU A 749 22.81 49.42 18.27
C GLU A 749 22.08 48.34 19.10
N GLY A 750 20.83 48.03 18.73
CA GLY A 750 20.03 47.00 19.39
C GLY A 750 20.61 45.58 19.25
N PHE A 751 21.45 45.34 18.25
CA PHE A 751 22.13 44.07 18.02
C PHE A 751 23.51 43.99 18.69
N PHE A 752 23.96 45.08 19.31
CA PHE A 752 25.22 45.17 20.08
C PHE A 752 24.95 45.58 21.54
N PRO A 753 24.14 44.79 22.28
CA PRO A 753 23.68 45.18 23.61
C PRO A 753 24.84 45.37 24.60
N LYS A 754 25.83 44.48 24.62
CA LYS A 754 26.89 44.53 25.62
C LYS A 754 27.89 45.66 25.36
N ALA A 755 28.26 45.88 24.10
CA ALA A 755 29.13 46.99 23.71
C ALA A 755 28.45 48.34 23.96
N SER A 756 27.16 48.46 23.61
CA SER A 756 26.39 49.70 23.78
C SER A 756 26.17 50.05 25.26
N GLU A 757 25.76 49.08 26.08
CA GLU A 757 25.61 49.28 27.52
C GLU A 757 26.96 49.55 28.20
N GLY A 758 28.03 48.90 27.75
CA GLY A 758 29.38 49.16 28.22
C GLY A 758 29.87 50.57 27.90
N LEU A 759 29.64 51.07 26.69
CA LEU A 759 29.91 52.46 26.32
C LEU A 759 29.08 53.43 27.17
N LYS A 760 27.80 53.11 27.40
CA LYS A 760 26.91 53.92 28.24
C LYS A 760 27.47 54.07 29.65
N LEU A 761 27.95 52.98 30.26
CA LEU A 761 28.63 53.02 31.57
C LEU A 761 29.90 53.89 31.53
N LEU A 762 30.74 53.74 30.50
CA LEU A 762 31.97 54.54 30.36
C LEU A 762 31.69 56.05 30.21
N LYS A 763 30.57 56.43 29.58
CA LYS A 763 30.14 57.83 29.43
C LYS A 763 29.50 58.44 30.68
N MET A 764 29.18 57.65 31.71
CA MET A 764 28.58 58.17 32.95
C MET A 764 29.56 59.02 33.76
N GLY A 765 29.04 60.04 34.45
CA GLY A 765 29.84 60.88 35.35
C GLY A 765 30.29 60.14 36.62
N LYS A 766 31.37 60.62 37.24
CA LYS A 766 31.99 60.01 38.43
C LYS A 766 31.02 59.69 39.57
N LYS A 767 30.02 60.54 39.83
CA LYS A 767 28.99 60.31 40.87
C LYS A 767 28.07 59.15 40.52
N HIS A 768 27.56 59.11 39.29
CA HIS A 768 26.69 58.03 38.81
C HIS A 768 27.40 56.67 38.79
N LEU A 769 28.71 56.62 38.50
CA LEU A 769 29.48 55.38 38.59
C LEU A 769 29.78 54.93 40.03
N GLN A 770 29.83 55.85 41.00
CA GLN A 770 29.92 55.46 42.41
C GLN A 770 28.59 54.90 42.91
N ASP A 771 27.47 55.49 42.48
CA ASP A 771 26.13 54.99 42.76
C ASP A 771 25.89 53.62 42.11
N SER A 772 26.46 53.37 40.92
CA SER A 772 26.39 52.06 40.25
C SER A 772 27.07 50.94 41.04
N LEU A 773 28.19 51.25 41.70
CA LEU A 773 28.92 50.31 42.56
C LEU A 773 28.15 50.00 43.85
N MET A 774 27.26 50.89 44.30
CA MET A 774 26.45 50.73 45.53
C MET A 774 25.03 50.20 45.28
N GLY A 775 24.45 50.47 44.11
CA GLY A 775 23.04 50.22 43.80
C GLY A 775 22.70 48.85 43.22
N GLY A 776 23.70 48.03 42.89
CA GLY A 776 23.52 46.65 42.43
C GLY A 776 22.63 46.49 41.19
N GLU A 777 21.94 45.35 41.08
CA GLU A 777 21.13 44.99 39.90
C GLU A 777 19.94 45.93 39.66
N LYS A 778 19.34 46.46 40.74
CA LYS A 778 18.19 47.36 40.64
C LYS A 778 18.57 48.68 39.98
N TRP A 779 19.73 49.23 40.34
CA TRP A 779 20.25 50.47 39.76
C TRP A 779 20.57 50.32 38.26
N LEU A 780 21.14 49.17 37.85
CA LEU A 780 21.44 48.90 36.44
C LEU A 780 20.15 48.91 35.60
N LYS A 781 19.09 48.26 36.07
CA LYS A 781 17.79 48.23 35.40
C LYS A 781 17.14 49.61 35.30
N GLU A 782 17.23 50.42 36.35
CA GLU A 782 16.73 51.81 36.38
C GLU A 782 17.44 52.72 35.38
N HIS A 783 18.73 52.46 35.10
CA HIS A 783 19.53 53.21 34.12
C HIS A 783 19.52 52.55 32.73
N GLY A 784 18.65 51.57 32.49
CA GLY A 784 18.47 50.92 31.19
C GLY A 784 19.64 50.03 30.76
N ILE A 785 20.35 49.44 31.71
CA ILE A 785 21.39 48.41 31.51
C ILE A 785 20.76 47.07 31.89
N ARG A 786 20.53 46.20 30.91
CA ARG A 786 19.78 44.94 31.07
C ARG A 786 20.59 43.71 30.66
N HIS A 787 21.67 43.89 29.92
CA HIS A 787 22.44 42.81 29.31
C HIS A 787 23.81 42.59 29.96
N LEU A 788 24.21 43.48 30.87
CA LEU A 788 25.39 43.34 31.73
C LEU A 788 25.02 42.81 33.12
N SER A 789 25.79 41.85 33.62
CA SER A 789 25.76 41.43 35.02
C SER A 789 26.37 42.47 35.94
N VAL A 790 26.05 42.41 37.23
CA VAL A 790 26.60 43.33 38.25
C VAL A 790 28.13 43.28 38.25
N ALA A 791 28.72 42.07 38.18
CA ALA A 791 30.18 41.90 38.15
C ALA A 791 30.83 42.50 36.89
N GLU A 792 30.20 42.34 35.72
CA GLU A 792 30.65 42.96 34.46
C GLU A 792 30.59 44.49 34.55
N ALA A 793 29.47 45.04 35.04
CA ALA A 793 29.28 46.47 35.19
C ALA A 793 30.27 47.10 36.17
N GLU A 794 30.52 46.45 37.32
CA GLU A 794 31.55 46.89 38.27
C GLU A 794 32.95 46.92 37.65
N LYS A 795 33.27 45.93 36.83
CA LYS A 795 34.59 45.84 36.18
C LYS A 795 34.79 46.99 35.21
N ILE A 796 33.77 47.32 34.42
CA ILE A 796 33.77 48.47 33.51
C ILE A 796 33.83 49.78 34.29
N ALA A 797 33.08 49.92 35.39
CA ALA A 797 33.13 51.12 36.23
C ALA A 797 34.53 51.35 36.82
N LYS A 798 35.21 50.28 37.27
CA LYS A 798 36.58 50.32 37.80
C LYS A 798 37.64 50.58 36.72
N SER A 799 37.31 50.41 35.43
CA SER A 799 38.21 50.67 34.31
C SER A 799 38.27 52.16 33.94
N ARG A 800 37.24 52.95 34.28
CA ARG A 800 37.15 54.38 34.01
C ARG A 800 38.09 55.22 34.89
N VAL A 801 38.81 56.16 34.30
CA VAL A 801 39.67 57.14 34.99
C VAL A 801 39.25 58.55 34.60
N PHE A 802 38.81 59.33 35.59
CA PHE A 802 38.46 60.75 35.43
C PHE A 802 39.70 61.60 35.73
N MET A 803 40.18 62.33 34.74
CA MET A 803 41.19 63.37 34.97
C MET A 803 40.50 64.61 35.55
N SER A 804 41.12 65.23 36.54
CA SER A 804 40.67 66.51 37.12
C SER A 804 41.03 67.68 36.23
#